data_AF-A0A662I9Q4-F1
#
_entry.id   AF-A0A662I9Q4-F1
#
_cell.length_a   1.000
_cell.length_b   1.000
_cell.length_c   1.000
_cell.angle_alpha   90.00
_cell.angle_beta   90.00
_cell.angle_gamma   90.00
#
_symmetry.space_group_name_H-M   'P 1'
#
loop_
_entity.id
_entity.type
_entity.pdbx_description
1 polymer ?
#
loop_
_entity_poly.entity_id
_entity_poly.type
_entity_poly.pdbx_seq_one_letter_code
_entity_poly.pdbx_strand_id
1 'polypeptide(L)'
;MAKWIGDTVRGYMESLIRPVNEYVASTLGKLIKGEGGEMEFTVGLITTMSISLLPLFFLSDMMRGISKLIDWVTPRLAVRIAPFNLGADLAVDVGVKLASVLETLAERLKHAPEKFLESFITAIAFASLWPMQYVIGYAWRSTLWSVKAGDMMWRLPSETEVRELARRMLPQLYEFKMTLPESKILGIKYDFGTLMEYARTFMAMGGLPLSYIELALAPEEEFHVLVKDRFRTDRRIPLSLLYQIPSASDIAAMAVRDIFPRYEDFAAAFAARGMTPDIAALYFLFRFKYPPPGQLAQFYWRGIAKVLWSPGLPKDKEMVEDLQKKLRVGYAPTAPKDLNEEPETLNRMMATYMKWHDYFPLAWDEGFPADIDIIHDLMADIPTKIDIRWMVRWALLEQLSKVGFTMDTSIEELVDKMKACKGDELLAQKVSPGITMDVSVMARLIEATGMHPYWVPLVAVAEAINALADEKTLIRTGFINAYKEGLITLDNSEQLLSGLFVTTFKTGYIDPATGDAVTFDYKVPLAWLPAERRLLQIRAAFDRTIDLFREGYREIAKAVRYLVWTPKEAHERLMEFTKALRSYLARQLKALTGVDVELQVDEEYLDMWLATESLVADVELAVRLRSLAQRILGWVLYRVAYGYVTEEELRSVTDVLVKRFEFTEREAQAVFDLASVLAGIAAREAEYEYIPTLGTLASMMEYIDVPRDLIMRVFAERRVREPWASLWLRYVMTRSISSETNTMVSTFRSLLERYAIPQEIVDRVMALARQGGWTSRELEVFQVDLTLRRIRRILDTFVPTLREFISDAMYLGEWETLLADWLRARGIEAEKYKKQVEYYKKLIKSRKINRRLSWFITRLMNAYCAGVITLEEARSKLEEFKTFGLDDDEIKIILAGFQLEKAYREAIYGSPSATPVGE
;
A
#
# COMPACT_ATOMS: atom_id res chain seq x y z
N MET A 1 -5.10 -111.80 47.86
CA MET A 1 -5.65 -111.61 46.51
C MET A 1 -5.81 -110.13 46.15
N ALA A 2 -6.60 -109.33 46.90
CA ALA A 2 -6.77 -107.90 46.65
C ALA A 2 -5.44 -107.10 46.56
N LYS A 3 -4.46 -107.40 47.42
CA LYS A 3 -3.12 -106.77 47.38
C LYS A 3 -2.33 -107.10 46.10
N TRP A 4 -2.41 -108.35 45.63
CA TRP A 4 -1.73 -108.78 44.40
C TRP A 4 -2.33 -108.15 43.14
N ILE A 5 -3.67 -108.04 43.08
CA ILE A 5 -4.37 -107.30 42.01
C ILE A 5 -3.95 -105.82 42.04
N GLY A 6 -3.93 -105.20 43.23
CA GLY A 6 -3.52 -103.81 43.39
C GLY A 6 -2.09 -103.52 42.90
N ASP A 7 -1.13 -104.38 43.23
CA ASP A 7 0.27 -104.20 42.85
C ASP A 7 0.50 -104.47 41.34
N THR A 8 -0.21 -105.45 40.76
CA THR A 8 -0.13 -105.76 39.32
C THR A 8 -0.75 -104.64 38.47
N VAL A 9 -1.90 -104.12 38.89
CA VAL A 9 -2.56 -102.98 38.23
C VAL A 9 -1.68 -101.74 38.29
N ARG A 10 -1.05 -101.45 39.44
CA ARG A 10 -0.16 -100.30 39.59
C ARG A 10 1.06 -100.40 38.66
N GLY A 11 1.76 -101.54 38.66
CA GLY A 11 2.92 -101.74 37.80
C GLY A 11 2.60 -101.67 36.30
N TYR A 12 1.45 -102.20 35.88
CA TYR A 12 1.00 -102.12 34.50
C TYR A 12 0.63 -100.69 34.08
N MET A 13 -0.12 -99.97 34.92
CA MET A 13 -0.50 -98.57 34.66
C MET A 13 0.72 -97.65 34.59
N GLU A 14 1.71 -97.81 35.47
CA GLU A 14 2.96 -97.02 35.42
C GLU A 14 3.77 -97.28 34.13
N SER A 15 3.78 -98.52 33.62
CA SER A 15 4.48 -98.88 32.38
C SER A 15 3.84 -98.33 31.10
N LEU A 16 2.51 -98.11 31.10
CA LEU A 16 1.75 -97.57 29.96
C LEU A 16 1.67 -96.03 29.97
N ILE A 17 1.52 -95.41 31.14
CA ILE A 17 1.29 -93.97 31.27
C ILE A 17 2.57 -93.18 30.97
N ARG A 18 3.73 -93.68 31.39
CA ARG A 18 5.00 -92.94 31.26
C ARG A 18 5.43 -92.71 29.80
N PRO A 19 5.44 -93.71 28.89
CA PRO A 19 5.78 -93.48 27.48
C PRO A 19 4.77 -92.60 26.75
N VAL A 20 3.47 -92.73 27.07
CA VAL A 20 2.40 -91.90 26.50
C VAL A 20 2.59 -90.44 26.87
N ASN A 21 2.87 -90.15 28.14
CA ASN A 21 3.12 -88.77 28.60
C ASN A 21 4.39 -88.17 27.98
N GLU A 22 5.47 -88.95 27.82
CA GLU A 22 6.70 -88.50 27.16
C GLU A 22 6.46 -88.19 25.67
N TYR A 23 5.71 -89.04 24.94
CA TYR A 23 5.35 -88.81 23.54
C TYR A 23 4.45 -87.58 23.36
N VAL A 24 3.41 -87.45 24.19
CA VAL A 24 2.46 -86.33 24.18
C VAL A 24 3.19 -85.02 24.46
N ALA A 25 4.07 -84.98 25.48
CA ALA A 25 4.86 -83.80 25.80
C ALA A 25 5.83 -83.40 24.67
N SER A 26 6.46 -84.38 24.00
CA SER A 26 7.37 -84.11 22.87
C SER A 26 6.65 -83.57 21.64
N THR A 27 5.47 -84.12 21.31
CA THR A 27 4.70 -83.74 20.12
C THR A 27 3.99 -82.40 20.32
N LEU A 28 3.36 -82.17 21.49
CA LEU A 28 2.83 -80.85 21.86
C LEU A 28 3.94 -79.79 21.92
N GLY A 29 5.12 -80.14 22.43
CA GLY A 29 6.28 -79.24 22.47
C GLY A 29 6.75 -78.78 21.09
N LYS A 30 6.64 -79.63 20.06
CA LYS A 30 6.90 -79.26 18.65
C LYS A 30 5.76 -78.44 18.03
N LEU A 31 4.51 -78.84 18.28
CA LEU A 31 3.31 -78.15 17.80
C LEU A 31 3.21 -76.70 18.32
N ILE A 32 3.55 -76.46 19.60
CA ILE A 32 3.51 -75.13 20.22
C ILE A 32 4.62 -74.21 19.67
N LYS A 33 5.73 -74.77 19.18
CA LYS A 33 6.83 -74.01 18.59
C LYS A 33 6.61 -73.62 17.12
N GLY A 34 5.50 -74.01 16.51
CA GLY A 34 5.12 -73.61 15.15
C GLY A 34 5.92 -74.31 14.03
N GLU A 35 6.54 -75.45 14.32
CA GLU A 35 7.26 -76.24 13.32
C GLU A 35 6.25 -77.15 12.56
N GLY A 36 5.55 -76.61 11.55
CA GLY A 36 4.63 -77.35 10.65
C GLY A 36 3.48 -76.52 10.04
N GLY A 37 2.89 -76.95 8.91
CA GLY A 37 1.76 -76.26 8.25
C GLY A 37 0.39 -76.46 8.95
N GLU A 38 -0.63 -75.63 8.66
CA GLU A 38 -1.96 -75.70 9.34
C GLU A 38 -2.64 -77.08 9.25
N MET A 39 -2.43 -77.82 8.15
CA MET A 39 -2.92 -79.20 8.00
C MET A 39 -2.12 -80.20 8.86
N GLU A 40 -0.81 -80.01 8.98
CA GLU A 40 0.03 -80.81 9.89
C GLU A 40 -0.30 -80.53 11.35
N PHE A 41 -0.62 -79.27 11.68
CA PHE A 41 -1.09 -78.86 13.00
C PHE A 41 -2.40 -79.57 13.37
N THR A 42 -3.37 -79.57 12.45
CA THR A 42 -4.67 -80.23 12.64
C THR A 42 -4.52 -81.75 12.83
N VAL A 43 -3.73 -82.41 11.98
CA VAL A 43 -3.46 -83.85 12.07
C VAL A 43 -2.66 -84.20 13.33
N GLY A 44 -1.68 -83.38 13.70
CA GLY A 44 -0.85 -83.57 14.90
C GLY A 44 -1.64 -83.43 16.20
N LEU A 45 -2.58 -82.46 16.26
CA LEU A 45 -3.45 -82.25 17.42
C LEU A 45 -4.40 -83.44 17.63
N ILE A 46 -5.04 -83.93 16.55
CA ILE A 46 -5.92 -85.10 16.59
C ILE A 46 -5.16 -86.35 17.04
N THR A 47 -3.96 -86.57 16.48
CA THR A 47 -3.13 -87.74 16.81
C THR A 47 -2.70 -87.73 18.28
N THR A 48 -2.27 -86.57 18.79
CA THR A 48 -1.81 -86.41 20.19
C THR A 48 -2.94 -86.63 21.19
N MET A 49 -4.14 -86.08 20.90
CA MET A 49 -5.32 -86.30 21.75
C MET A 49 -5.80 -87.75 21.71
N SER A 50 -5.74 -88.41 20.55
CA SER A 50 -6.09 -89.84 20.42
C SER A 50 -5.20 -90.73 21.31
N ILE A 51 -3.89 -90.48 21.28
CA ILE A 51 -2.91 -91.25 22.07
C ILE A 51 -3.06 -91.01 23.57
N SER A 52 -3.42 -89.79 23.98
CA SER A 52 -3.63 -89.42 25.39
C SER A 52 -4.80 -90.15 26.06
N LEU A 53 -5.76 -90.64 25.27
CA LEU A 53 -6.96 -91.34 25.76
C LEU A 53 -6.81 -92.87 25.83
N LEU A 54 -5.75 -93.44 25.24
CA LEU A 54 -5.48 -94.89 25.27
C LEU A 54 -5.49 -95.50 26.69
N PRO A 55 -4.91 -94.87 27.73
CA PRO A 55 -4.95 -95.43 29.09
C PRO A 55 -6.37 -95.62 29.64
N LEU A 56 -7.33 -94.78 29.26
CA LEU A 56 -8.73 -94.90 29.68
C LEU A 56 -9.42 -96.11 29.03
N PHE A 57 -9.10 -96.38 27.75
CA PHE A 57 -9.57 -97.59 27.06
C PHE A 57 -9.03 -98.88 27.73
N PHE A 58 -7.74 -98.92 28.04
CA PHE A 58 -7.13 -100.06 28.73
C PHE A 58 -7.66 -100.25 30.16
N LEU A 59 -7.87 -99.15 30.90
CA LEU A 59 -8.44 -99.18 32.25
C LEU A 59 -9.86 -99.78 32.24
N SER A 60 -10.68 -99.42 31.25
CA SER A 60 -11.98 -100.04 31.03
C SER A 60 -11.87 -101.55 30.83
N ASP A 61 -11.04 -102.00 29.89
CA ASP A 61 -10.92 -103.43 29.58
C ASP A 61 -10.38 -104.23 30.78
N MET A 62 -9.49 -103.63 31.58
CA MET A 62 -8.97 -104.21 32.83
C MET A 62 -10.06 -104.28 33.92
N MET A 63 -10.88 -103.25 34.09
CA MET A 63 -12.03 -103.27 35.01
C MET A 63 -13.05 -104.36 34.62
N ARG A 64 -13.24 -104.57 33.31
CA ARG A 64 -14.06 -105.66 32.79
C ARG A 64 -13.46 -107.04 33.10
N GLY A 65 -12.13 -107.17 32.98
CA GLY A 65 -11.41 -108.37 33.39
C GLY A 65 -11.55 -108.69 34.89
N ILE A 66 -11.45 -107.66 35.75
CA ILE A 66 -11.64 -107.78 37.20
C ILE A 66 -13.09 -108.15 37.55
N SER A 67 -14.07 -107.57 36.87
CA SER A 67 -15.50 -107.92 37.05
C SER A 67 -15.75 -109.42 36.83
N LYS A 68 -15.25 -109.99 35.73
CA LYS A 68 -15.37 -111.45 35.45
C LYS A 68 -14.70 -112.32 36.51
N LEU A 69 -13.62 -111.82 37.13
CA LEU A 69 -12.89 -112.51 38.19
C LEU A 69 -13.65 -112.50 39.52
N ILE A 70 -14.40 -111.42 39.81
CA ILE A 70 -15.27 -111.31 40.99
C ILE A 70 -16.45 -112.28 40.87
N ASP A 71 -17.05 -112.37 39.69
CA ASP A 71 -18.18 -113.27 39.41
C ASP A 71 -17.80 -114.76 39.59
N TRP A 72 -16.53 -115.11 39.36
CA TRP A 72 -16.01 -116.47 39.49
C TRP A 72 -15.76 -116.93 40.95
N VAL A 73 -15.58 -116.02 41.92
CA VAL A 73 -15.03 -116.36 43.27
C VAL A 73 -16.05 -116.27 44.41
N THR A 74 -17.23 -115.68 44.22
CA THR A 74 -18.20 -115.45 45.32
C THR A 74 -19.13 -116.65 45.63
N PRO A 75 -19.26 -117.12 46.91
CA PRO A 75 -20.23 -118.15 47.30
C PRO A 75 -21.64 -117.59 47.61
N ARG A 76 -22.68 -118.39 47.33
CA ARG A 76 -24.11 -118.07 47.55
C ARG A 76 -24.51 -118.16 49.03
N LEU A 77 -25.19 -117.13 49.54
CA LEU A 77 -25.67 -117.04 50.93
C LEU A 77 -27.21 -117.10 50.97
N ALA A 78 -27.79 -118.03 51.73
CA ALA A 78 -29.25 -118.16 51.92
C ALA A 78 -29.61 -117.95 53.40
N VAL A 79 -30.57 -117.06 53.70
CA VAL A 79 -31.04 -116.73 55.06
C VAL A 79 -32.55 -116.95 55.15
N ARG A 80 -33.02 -117.63 56.20
CA ARG A 80 -34.44 -117.94 56.47
C ARG A 80 -34.96 -117.11 57.65
N ILE A 81 -36.18 -116.57 57.55
CA ILE A 81 -36.83 -115.76 58.61
C ILE A 81 -38.31 -116.18 58.78
N ALA A 82 -38.80 -116.33 60.02
CA ALA A 82 -40.22 -116.53 60.41
C ALA A 82 -40.45 -115.94 61.83
N PRO A 83 -41.64 -115.38 62.21
CA PRO A 83 -42.96 -116.00 62.05
C PRO A 83 -44.13 -115.07 61.63
N PHE A 84 -44.82 -115.40 60.52
CA PHE A 84 -46.25 -115.09 60.27
C PHE A 84 -46.84 -116.03 59.19
N ASN A 85 -46.51 -117.33 59.25
CA ASN A 85 -47.15 -118.44 58.51
C ASN A 85 -47.44 -118.23 57.00
N LEU A 86 -46.60 -117.47 56.31
CA LEU A 86 -46.51 -117.39 54.84
C LEU A 86 -45.05 -117.69 54.46
N GLY A 87 -44.79 -118.90 53.97
CA GLY A 87 -43.46 -119.34 53.58
C GLY A 87 -43.10 -118.92 52.16
N ALA A 88 -42.13 -118.02 52.01
CA ALA A 88 -41.42 -117.76 50.76
C ALA A 88 -39.92 -117.64 51.05
N ASP A 89 -39.10 -118.48 50.41
CA ASP A 89 -37.63 -118.44 50.51
C ASP A 89 -37.09 -117.38 49.51
N LEU A 90 -36.34 -116.37 49.98
CA LEU A 90 -35.71 -115.33 49.14
C LEU A 90 -34.18 -115.51 49.15
N ALA A 91 -33.59 -115.86 48.00
CA ALA A 91 -32.14 -115.92 47.82
C ALA A 91 -31.65 -114.66 47.07
N VAL A 92 -30.68 -113.93 47.63
CA VAL A 92 -30.09 -112.73 47.00
C VAL A 92 -28.60 -112.94 46.78
N ASP A 93 -28.17 -112.97 45.51
CA ASP A 93 -26.79 -113.17 45.09
C ASP A 93 -26.05 -111.81 45.03
N VAL A 94 -25.25 -111.49 46.06
CA VAL A 94 -24.59 -110.18 46.19
C VAL A 94 -23.35 -110.05 45.28
N GLY A 95 -22.69 -111.16 44.94
CA GLY A 95 -21.50 -111.19 44.07
C GLY A 95 -21.79 -110.75 42.63
N VAL A 96 -22.88 -111.28 42.06
CA VAL A 96 -23.32 -110.99 40.68
C VAL A 96 -23.65 -109.50 40.48
N LYS A 97 -24.21 -108.84 41.51
CA LYS A 97 -24.53 -107.41 41.44
C LYS A 97 -23.29 -106.52 41.42
N LEU A 98 -22.22 -106.88 42.14
CA LEU A 98 -20.99 -106.08 42.15
C LEU A 98 -20.22 -106.22 40.83
N ALA A 99 -20.16 -107.44 40.29
CA ALA A 99 -19.59 -107.72 38.98
C ALA A 99 -20.34 -106.94 37.88
N SER A 100 -21.68 -106.98 37.88
CA SER A 100 -22.48 -106.24 36.89
C SER A 100 -22.27 -104.73 36.96
N VAL A 101 -22.12 -104.16 38.17
CA VAL A 101 -21.86 -102.72 38.34
C VAL A 101 -20.48 -102.35 37.81
N LEU A 102 -19.45 -103.15 38.09
CA LEU A 102 -18.09 -102.92 37.57
C LEU A 102 -18.01 -103.07 36.05
N GLU A 103 -18.73 -104.02 35.47
CA GLU A 103 -18.80 -104.20 34.02
C GLU A 103 -19.52 -103.01 33.35
N THR A 104 -20.63 -102.56 33.93
CA THR A 104 -21.35 -101.37 33.41
C THR A 104 -20.48 -100.11 33.51
N LEU A 105 -19.71 -99.96 34.59
CA LEU A 105 -18.80 -98.81 34.75
C LEU A 105 -17.65 -98.86 33.73
N ALA A 106 -17.09 -100.04 33.50
CA ALA A 106 -16.07 -100.26 32.47
C ALA A 106 -16.60 -99.90 31.08
N GLU A 107 -17.77 -100.40 30.72
CA GLU A 107 -18.40 -100.12 29.42
C GLU A 107 -18.68 -98.62 29.21
N ARG A 108 -19.14 -97.91 30.25
CA ARG A 108 -19.27 -96.45 30.20
C ARG A 108 -17.94 -95.71 30.08
N LEU A 109 -16.90 -96.19 30.77
CA LEU A 109 -15.56 -95.61 30.71
C LEU A 109 -14.93 -95.80 29.32
N LYS A 110 -15.29 -96.85 28.58
CA LYS A 110 -14.89 -97.06 27.18
C LYS A 110 -15.52 -96.05 26.22
N HIS A 111 -16.82 -95.80 26.36
CA HIS A 111 -17.56 -94.95 25.43
C HIS A 111 -17.33 -93.44 25.63
N ALA A 112 -16.88 -93.02 26.80
CA ALA A 112 -16.58 -91.61 27.08
C ALA A 112 -15.46 -91.02 26.19
N PRO A 113 -14.26 -91.63 26.10
CA PRO A 113 -13.20 -91.15 25.21
C PRO A 113 -13.53 -91.30 23.73
N GLU A 114 -14.29 -92.34 23.32
CA GLU A 114 -14.81 -92.49 21.95
C GLU A 114 -15.65 -91.28 21.53
N LYS A 115 -16.67 -90.92 22.32
CA LYS A 115 -17.53 -89.77 22.03
C LYS A 115 -16.79 -88.44 22.07
N PHE A 116 -15.83 -88.30 22.97
CA PHE A 116 -14.99 -87.10 23.04
C PHE A 116 -14.17 -86.96 21.76
N LEU A 117 -13.52 -88.03 21.30
CA LEU A 117 -12.70 -88.02 20.10
C LEU A 117 -13.54 -87.69 18.85
N GLU A 118 -14.70 -88.32 18.72
CA GLU A 118 -15.65 -88.06 17.63
C GLU A 118 -16.06 -86.58 17.61
N SER A 119 -16.51 -86.04 18.75
CA SER A 119 -16.94 -84.64 18.88
C SER A 119 -15.79 -83.66 18.60
N PHE A 120 -14.58 -83.97 19.07
CA PHE A 120 -13.39 -83.15 18.88
C PHE A 120 -12.95 -83.09 17.41
N ILE A 121 -12.90 -84.25 16.74
CA ILE A 121 -12.57 -84.33 15.31
C ILE A 121 -13.63 -83.58 14.48
N THR A 122 -14.91 -83.75 14.79
CA THR A 122 -15.99 -83.03 14.10
C THR A 122 -15.87 -81.52 14.26
N ALA A 123 -15.60 -81.03 15.47
CA ALA A 123 -15.45 -79.59 15.73
C ALA A 123 -14.29 -78.97 14.95
N ILE A 124 -13.14 -79.65 14.91
CA ILE A 124 -11.96 -79.20 14.17
C ILE A 124 -12.21 -79.25 12.66
N ALA A 125 -12.88 -80.29 12.16
CA ALA A 125 -13.26 -80.39 10.76
C ALA A 125 -14.16 -79.21 10.34
N PHE A 126 -15.17 -78.86 11.13
CA PHE A 126 -16.02 -77.68 10.88
C PHE A 126 -15.23 -76.37 10.88
N ALA A 127 -14.32 -76.18 11.84
CA ALA A 127 -13.48 -74.98 11.89
C ALA A 127 -12.56 -74.86 10.66
N SER A 128 -11.98 -75.99 10.22
CA SER A 128 -11.09 -76.02 9.04
C SER A 128 -11.83 -75.77 7.71
N LEU A 129 -13.12 -76.10 7.63
CA LEU A 129 -13.95 -75.87 6.44
C LEU A 129 -14.62 -74.49 6.41
N TRP A 130 -14.53 -73.70 7.49
CA TRP A 130 -15.13 -72.37 7.59
C TRP A 130 -14.76 -71.41 6.44
N PRO A 131 -13.50 -71.36 5.95
CA PRO A 131 -13.14 -70.50 4.80
C PRO A 131 -13.81 -70.91 3.48
N MET A 132 -14.20 -72.18 3.32
CA MET A 132 -14.83 -72.68 2.10
C MET A 132 -16.24 -72.11 1.88
N GLN A 133 -16.88 -71.55 2.91
CA GLN A 133 -18.20 -70.93 2.81
C GLN A 133 -18.26 -69.79 1.79
N TYR A 134 -17.16 -69.06 1.58
CA TYR A 134 -17.12 -67.94 0.64
C TYR A 134 -17.09 -68.43 -0.81
N VAL A 135 -16.35 -69.51 -1.08
CA VAL A 135 -16.24 -70.12 -2.40
C VAL A 135 -17.55 -70.84 -2.76
N ILE A 136 -18.07 -71.64 -1.83
CA ILE A 136 -19.32 -72.38 -2.00
C ILE A 136 -20.50 -71.39 -2.12
N GLY A 137 -20.53 -70.34 -1.29
CA GLY A 137 -21.57 -69.31 -1.34
C GLY A 137 -21.61 -68.55 -2.67
N TYR A 138 -20.44 -68.22 -3.25
CA TYR A 138 -20.39 -67.61 -4.58
C TYR A 138 -20.92 -68.54 -5.68
N ALA A 139 -20.53 -69.81 -5.65
CA ALA A 139 -20.99 -70.81 -6.63
C ALA A 139 -22.52 -70.96 -6.60
N TRP A 140 -23.10 -71.12 -5.42
CA TRP A 140 -24.56 -71.17 -5.24
C TRP A 140 -25.25 -69.88 -5.69
N ARG A 141 -24.69 -68.71 -5.37
CA ARG A 141 -25.23 -67.40 -5.78
C ARG A 141 -25.33 -67.27 -7.30
N SER A 142 -24.27 -67.66 -8.00
CA SER A 142 -24.24 -67.62 -9.47
C SER A 142 -25.29 -68.55 -10.09
N THR A 143 -25.54 -69.72 -9.50
CA THR A 143 -26.55 -70.67 -9.97
C THR A 143 -27.97 -70.19 -9.68
N LEU A 144 -28.23 -69.61 -8.50
CA LEU A 144 -29.56 -69.12 -8.14
C LEU A 144 -30.00 -67.91 -8.98
N TRP A 145 -29.05 -67.02 -9.30
CA TRP A 145 -29.32 -65.91 -10.22
C TRP A 145 -29.60 -66.34 -11.66
N SER A 146 -28.98 -67.42 -12.14
CA SER A 146 -29.21 -67.91 -13.51
C SER A 146 -30.60 -68.52 -13.69
N VAL A 147 -31.21 -69.04 -12.61
CA VAL A 147 -32.59 -69.61 -12.62
C VAL A 147 -33.67 -68.60 -12.19
N LYS A 148 -33.31 -67.32 -11.99
CA LYS A 148 -34.22 -66.25 -11.56
C LYS A 148 -35.02 -66.54 -10.28
N ALA A 149 -34.47 -67.32 -9.36
CA ALA A 149 -35.15 -67.73 -8.11
C ALA A 149 -35.22 -66.62 -7.02
N GLY A 150 -35.11 -65.35 -7.39
CA GLY A 150 -35.11 -64.19 -6.48
C GLY A 150 -33.72 -63.77 -5.98
N ASP A 151 -33.67 -62.69 -5.21
CA ASP A 151 -32.44 -62.15 -4.63
C ASP A 151 -32.26 -62.66 -3.19
N MET A 152 -31.48 -63.74 -3.00
CA MET A 152 -31.21 -64.31 -1.68
C MET A 152 -30.04 -63.60 -0.98
N MET A 153 -30.30 -63.12 0.23
CA MET A 153 -29.30 -62.46 1.08
C MET A 153 -28.39 -63.49 1.76
N TRP A 154 -27.13 -63.60 1.31
CA TRP A 154 -26.10 -64.45 1.93
C TRP A 154 -25.29 -63.73 3.01
N ARG A 155 -25.23 -62.40 2.90
CA ARG A 155 -24.74 -61.47 3.93
C ARG A 155 -25.83 -60.43 4.13
N LEU A 156 -26.27 -60.24 5.37
CA LEU A 156 -27.18 -59.15 5.71
C LEU A 156 -26.40 -57.82 5.62
N PRO A 157 -26.88 -56.82 4.84
CA PRO A 157 -26.32 -55.46 4.92
C PRO A 157 -26.48 -54.92 6.35
N SER A 158 -25.68 -53.94 6.73
CA SER A 158 -25.91 -53.26 8.01
C SER A 158 -27.17 -52.38 7.92
N GLU A 159 -27.88 -52.20 9.05
CA GLU A 159 -29.04 -51.30 9.11
C GLU A 159 -28.70 -49.87 8.65
N THR A 160 -27.47 -49.43 8.89
CA THR A 160 -26.95 -48.13 8.45
C THR A 160 -26.81 -48.06 6.93
N GLU A 161 -26.27 -49.11 6.29
CA GLU A 161 -26.17 -49.18 4.82
C GLU A 161 -27.54 -49.12 4.16
N VAL A 162 -28.52 -49.84 4.70
CA VAL A 162 -29.91 -49.86 4.18
C VAL A 162 -30.58 -48.49 4.36
N ARG A 163 -30.41 -47.86 5.52
CA ARG A 163 -30.96 -46.52 5.81
C ARG A 163 -30.30 -45.42 4.99
N GLU A 164 -29.00 -45.52 4.76
CA GLU A 164 -28.25 -44.59 3.91
C GLU A 164 -28.63 -44.73 2.44
N LEU A 165 -28.90 -45.95 1.98
CA LEU A 165 -29.47 -46.19 0.66
C LEU A 165 -30.87 -45.56 0.53
N ALA A 166 -31.73 -45.74 1.53
CA ALA A 166 -33.05 -45.12 1.58
C ALA A 166 -32.98 -43.57 1.58
N ARG A 167 -32.03 -42.99 2.33
CA ARG A 167 -31.74 -41.54 2.32
C ARG A 167 -31.39 -40.99 0.96
N ARG A 168 -30.55 -41.71 0.21
CA ARG A 168 -30.10 -41.27 -1.12
C ARG A 168 -31.22 -41.24 -2.16
N MET A 169 -32.35 -41.87 -1.85
CA MET A 169 -33.54 -41.91 -2.69
C MET A 169 -34.59 -40.85 -2.32
N LEU A 170 -34.36 -40.07 -1.25
CA LEU A 170 -35.20 -38.92 -0.90
C LEU A 170 -35.40 -37.91 -2.04
N PRO A 171 -34.42 -37.65 -2.95
CA PRO A 171 -34.67 -36.78 -4.10
C PRO A 171 -35.85 -37.23 -4.97
N GLN A 172 -36.11 -38.54 -5.06
CA GLN A 172 -37.27 -39.07 -5.78
C GLN A 172 -38.58 -38.76 -5.05
N LEU A 173 -38.60 -38.81 -3.71
CA LEU A 173 -39.78 -38.47 -2.89
C LEU A 173 -40.20 -36.99 -3.08
N TYR A 174 -39.22 -36.09 -3.16
CA TYR A 174 -39.45 -34.66 -3.38
C TYR A 174 -39.50 -34.28 -4.88
N GLU A 175 -39.72 -35.25 -5.77
CA GLU A 175 -39.93 -35.05 -7.21
C GLU A 175 -38.74 -34.37 -7.96
N PHE A 176 -37.52 -34.45 -7.43
CA PHE A 176 -36.34 -33.98 -8.14
C PHE A 176 -35.98 -34.93 -9.30
N LYS A 177 -35.44 -34.38 -10.40
CA LYS A 177 -35.02 -35.17 -11.56
C LYS A 177 -33.88 -36.13 -11.19
N MET A 178 -34.13 -37.43 -11.30
CA MET A 178 -33.17 -38.49 -10.98
C MET A 178 -33.24 -39.63 -12.00
N THR A 179 -32.11 -40.28 -12.27
CA THR A 179 -32.04 -41.50 -13.07
C THR A 179 -31.96 -42.71 -12.14
N LEU A 180 -32.85 -43.67 -12.34
CA LEU A 180 -32.92 -44.88 -11.50
C LEU A 180 -32.27 -46.07 -12.21
N PRO A 181 -31.44 -46.87 -11.53
CA PRO A 181 -30.93 -48.11 -12.08
C PRO A 181 -32.04 -49.16 -12.13
N GLU A 182 -32.12 -49.89 -13.24
CA GLU A 182 -33.02 -51.04 -13.39
C GLU A 182 -32.19 -52.33 -13.40
N SER A 183 -32.57 -53.30 -12.57
CA SER A 183 -31.85 -54.58 -12.53
C SER A 183 -32.19 -55.41 -13.77
N LYS A 184 -31.23 -55.59 -14.68
CA LYS A 184 -31.38 -56.44 -15.87
C LYS A 184 -31.65 -57.92 -15.53
N ILE A 185 -31.27 -58.36 -14.32
CA ILE A 185 -31.37 -59.76 -13.87
C ILE A 185 -32.71 -60.02 -13.15
N LEU A 186 -33.15 -59.08 -12.31
CA LEU A 186 -34.35 -59.23 -11.47
C LEU A 186 -35.60 -58.54 -12.04
N GLY A 187 -35.45 -57.60 -13.00
CA GLY A 187 -36.57 -56.88 -13.62
C GLY A 187 -37.30 -55.90 -12.67
N ILE A 188 -36.70 -55.56 -11.53
CA ILE A 188 -37.26 -54.66 -10.53
C ILE A 188 -36.75 -53.23 -10.80
N LYS A 189 -37.68 -52.28 -10.78
CA LYS A 189 -37.39 -50.84 -10.72
C LYS A 189 -37.31 -50.43 -9.25
N TYR A 190 -36.16 -49.91 -8.84
CA TYR A 190 -35.92 -49.50 -7.45
C TYR A 190 -36.45 -48.08 -7.22
N ASP A 191 -37.78 -47.95 -7.09
CA ASP A 191 -38.38 -46.69 -6.64
C ASP A 191 -38.31 -46.55 -5.11
N PHE A 192 -38.56 -45.32 -4.63
CA PHE A 192 -38.52 -45.00 -3.20
C PHE A 192 -39.48 -45.89 -2.39
N GLY A 193 -40.68 -46.18 -2.89
CA GLY A 193 -41.66 -47.04 -2.22
C GLY A 193 -41.15 -48.47 -2.03
N THR A 194 -40.63 -49.08 -3.09
CA THR A 194 -40.06 -50.43 -3.08
C THR A 194 -38.86 -50.53 -2.15
N LEU A 195 -38.01 -49.50 -2.09
CA LEU A 195 -36.85 -49.48 -1.19
C LEU A 195 -37.24 -49.26 0.28
N MET A 196 -38.27 -48.47 0.57
CA MET A 196 -38.78 -48.31 1.94
C MET A 196 -39.44 -49.59 2.45
N GLU A 197 -40.15 -50.33 1.58
CA GLU A 197 -40.71 -51.65 1.90
C GLU A 197 -39.59 -52.69 2.10
N TYR A 198 -38.55 -52.65 1.27
CA TYR A 198 -37.34 -53.45 1.45
C TYR A 198 -36.65 -53.14 2.78
N ALA A 199 -36.47 -51.87 3.15
CA ALA A 199 -35.87 -51.45 4.41
C ALA A 199 -36.70 -51.90 5.62
N ARG A 200 -38.04 -51.77 5.55
CA ARG A 200 -38.96 -52.25 6.60
C ARG A 200 -38.89 -53.75 6.77
N THR A 201 -38.91 -54.50 5.66
CA THR A 201 -38.81 -55.96 5.66
C THR A 201 -37.45 -56.42 6.18
N PHE A 202 -36.37 -55.75 5.79
CA PHE A 202 -35.02 -56.03 6.27
C PHE A 202 -34.89 -55.83 7.79
N MET A 203 -35.35 -54.69 8.31
CA MET A 203 -35.31 -54.41 9.75
C MET A 203 -36.20 -55.37 10.55
N ALA A 204 -37.36 -55.75 10.00
CA ALA A 204 -38.26 -56.73 10.63
C ALA A 204 -37.65 -58.14 10.64
N MET A 205 -37.00 -58.56 9.54
CA MET A 205 -36.25 -59.83 9.47
C MET A 205 -35.08 -59.86 10.46
N GLY A 206 -34.45 -58.72 10.73
CA GLY A 206 -33.42 -58.56 11.75
C GLY A 206 -33.91 -58.68 13.20
N GLY A 207 -35.23 -58.81 13.42
CA GLY A 207 -35.84 -58.98 14.73
C GLY A 207 -36.14 -57.68 15.49
N LEU A 208 -36.08 -56.51 14.83
CA LEU A 208 -36.44 -55.23 15.44
C LEU A 208 -37.96 -55.11 15.66
N PRO A 209 -38.40 -54.50 16.77
CA PRO A 209 -39.83 -54.33 17.05
C PRO A 209 -40.46 -53.34 16.06
N LEU A 210 -41.70 -53.63 15.64
CA LEU A 210 -42.43 -52.81 14.66
C LEU A 210 -42.55 -51.34 15.09
N SER A 211 -42.78 -51.08 16.38
CA SER A 211 -42.85 -49.73 16.94
C SER A 211 -41.57 -48.91 16.76
N TYR A 212 -40.41 -49.56 16.75
CA TYR A 212 -39.13 -48.91 16.45
C TYR A 212 -38.97 -48.64 14.96
N ILE A 213 -39.33 -49.62 14.11
CA ILE A 213 -39.20 -49.50 12.64
C ILE A 213 -40.08 -48.37 12.10
N GLU A 214 -41.30 -48.25 12.62
CA GLU A 214 -42.25 -47.19 12.21
C GLU A 214 -41.73 -45.80 12.57
N LEU A 215 -41.19 -45.59 13.78
CA LEU A 215 -40.60 -44.31 14.18
C LEU A 215 -39.27 -44.01 13.47
N ALA A 216 -38.43 -45.02 13.26
CA ALA A 216 -37.12 -44.87 12.63
C ALA A 216 -37.23 -44.48 11.14
N LEU A 217 -38.27 -44.95 10.46
CA LEU A 217 -38.52 -44.72 9.03
C LEU A 217 -39.69 -43.76 8.75
N ALA A 218 -40.24 -43.10 9.78
CA ALA A 218 -41.36 -42.17 9.64
C ALA A 218 -41.02 -41.01 8.67
N PRO A 219 -41.96 -40.62 7.79
CA PRO A 219 -41.79 -39.46 6.91
C PRO A 219 -41.77 -38.15 7.71
N GLU A 220 -41.20 -37.10 7.13
CA GLU A 220 -41.11 -35.78 7.77
C GLU A 220 -42.48 -35.20 8.18
N GLU A 221 -43.56 -35.59 7.51
CA GLU A 221 -44.91 -35.08 7.78
C GLU A 221 -45.47 -35.61 9.11
N GLU A 222 -45.08 -36.83 9.50
CA GLU A 222 -45.60 -37.51 10.69
C GLU A 222 -44.74 -37.27 11.92
N PHE A 223 -43.41 -37.12 11.78
CA PHE A 223 -42.48 -37.00 12.90
C PHE A 223 -41.47 -35.85 12.73
N HIS A 224 -41.88 -34.64 13.09
CA HIS A 224 -41.09 -33.41 12.98
C HIS A 224 -41.31 -32.41 14.13
N VAL A 225 -40.40 -31.43 14.20
CA VAL A 225 -40.57 -30.18 14.97
C VAL A 225 -40.78 -29.03 14.00
N LEU A 226 -41.74 -28.15 14.29
CA LEU A 226 -41.96 -26.93 13.53
C LEU A 226 -41.08 -25.81 14.05
N VAL A 227 -40.38 -25.16 13.14
CA VAL A 227 -39.48 -24.05 13.42
C VAL A 227 -39.73 -22.92 12.43
N LYS A 228 -39.77 -21.67 12.91
CA LYS A 228 -39.90 -20.50 12.03
C LYS A 228 -38.56 -20.11 11.44
N ASP A 229 -38.54 -19.83 10.14
CA ASP A 229 -37.39 -19.22 9.49
C ASP A 229 -37.43 -17.67 9.56
N ARG A 230 -36.36 -17.03 9.08
CA ARG A 230 -36.23 -15.57 9.00
C ARG A 230 -37.33 -14.87 8.20
N PHE A 231 -37.97 -15.59 7.28
CA PHE A 231 -39.07 -15.11 6.46
C PHE A 231 -40.44 -15.44 7.09
N ARG A 232 -40.46 -15.88 8.36
CA ARG A 232 -41.64 -16.27 9.13
C ARG A 232 -42.41 -17.44 8.52
N THR A 233 -41.74 -18.25 7.71
CA THR A 233 -42.30 -19.48 7.14
C THR A 233 -42.00 -20.64 8.08
N ASP A 234 -43.00 -21.49 8.32
CA ASP A 234 -42.83 -22.69 9.12
C ASP A 234 -42.03 -23.74 8.33
N ARG A 235 -40.93 -24.21 8.90
CA ARG A 235 -40.04 -25.25 8.38
C ARG A 235 -40.11 -26.47 9.28
N ARG A 236 -40.10 -27.67 8.69
CA ARG A 236 -40.12 -28.94 9.42
C ARG A 236 -38.70 -29.45 9.62
N ILE A 237 -38.32 -29.70 10.86
CA ILE A 237 -37.10 -30.44 11.20
C ILE A 237 -37.51 -31.89 11.49
N PRO A 238 -37.16 -32.85 10.62
CA PRO A 238 -37.55 -34.24 10.82
C PRO A 238 -36.78 -34.88 11.99
N LEU A 239 -37.49 -35.69 12.78
CA LEU A 239 -36.94 -36.38 13.96
C LEU A 239 -36.62 -37.86 13.72
N SER A 240 -37.10 -38.43 12.60
CA SER A 240 -36.86 -39.85 12.29
C SER A 240 -35.41 -40.11 11.89
N LEU A 241 -34.95 -41.34 12.12
CA LEU A 241 -33.59 -41.75 11.79
C LEU A 241 -33.34 -41.81 10.28
N LEU A 242 -34.39 -41.74 9.47
CA LEU A 242 -34.29 -41.62 8.01
C LEU A 242 -33.59 -40.31 7.62
N TYR A 243 -33.77 -39.19 8.33
CA TYR A 243 -33.19 -37.91 7.94
C TYR A 243 -31.91 -37.59 8.71
N GLN A 244 -31.08 -36.69 8.16
CA GLN A 244 -29.88 -36.21 8.82
C GLN A 244 -30.06 -34.76 9.27
N ILE A 245 -29.97 -34.52 10.57
CA ILE A 245 -29.97 -33.18 11.15
C ILE A 245 -28.58 -32.54 10.93
N PRO A 246 -28.49 -31.26 10.49
CA PRO A 246 -27.21 -30.55 10.31
C PRO A 246 -26.33 -30.55 11.56
N SER A 247 -25.04 -30.28 11.39
CA SER A 247 -24.10 -30.26 12.52
C SER A 247 -24.47 -29.16 13.52
N ALA A 248 -24.11 -29.33 14.81
CA ALA A 248 -24.35 -28.30 15.82
C ALA A 248 -23.74 -26.94 15.42
N SER A 249 -22.55 -26.96 14.81
CA SER A 249 -21.91 -25.75 14.28
C SER A 249 -22.70 -25.09 13.15
N ASP A 250 -23.31 -25.88 12.25
CA ASP A 250 -24.12 -25.34 11.16
C ASP A 250 -25.41 -24.73 11.67
N ILE A 251 -26.08 -25.38 12.62
CA ILE A 251 -27.30 -24.86 13.25
C ILE A 251 -27.00 -23.57 14.03
N ALA A 252 -25.86 -23.49 14.73
CA ALA A 252 -25.41 -22.26 15.39
C ALA A 252 -25.06 -21.15 14.39
N ALA A 253 -24.45 -21.50 13.26
CA ALA A 253 -24.19 -20.55 12.17
C ALA A 253 -25.48 -20.03 11.53
N MET A 254 -26.51 -20.88 11.42
CA MET A 254 -27.84 -20.49 10.95
C MET A 254 -28.47 -19.49 11.93
N ALA A 255 -28.37 -19.72 13.23
CA ALA A 255 -28.90 -18.81 14.25
C ALA A 255 -28.21 -17.43 14.24
N VAL A 256 -26.87 -17.37 14.16
CA VAL A 256 -26.14 -16.08 14.07
C VAL A 256 -26.44 -15.31 12.79
N ARG A 257 -26.88 -15.99 11.73
CA ARG A 257 -27.31 -15.38 10.46
C ARG A 257 -28.81 -15.05 10.44
N ASP A 258 -29.45 -15.05 11.60
CA ASP A 258 -30.87 -14.82 11.80
C ASP A 258 -31.77 -15.76 11.00
N ILE A 259 -31.29 -16.95 10.58
CA ILE A 259 -32.13 -17.96 9.92
C ILE A 259 -33.19 -18.48 10.89
N PHE A 260 -32.83 -18.61 12.17
CA PHE A 260 -33.76 -18.81 13.28
C PHE A 260 -33.94 -17.47 14.02
N PRO A 261 -35.04 -16.72 13.77
CA PRO A 261 -35.25 -15.41 14.38
C PRO A 261 -35.55 -15.51 15.89
N ARG A 262 -36.03 -16.66 16.39
CA ARG A 262 -36.24 -16.90 17.82
C ARG A 262 -35.22 -17.88 18.35
N TYR A 263 -34.70 -17.59 19.55
CA TYR A 263 -33.79 -18.50 20.24
C TYR A 263 -34.44 -19.87 20.55
N GLU A 264 -35.74 -19.91 20.83
CA GLU A 264 -36.49 -21.14 21.13
C GLU A 264 -36.51 -22.12 19.96
N ASP A 265 -36.68 -21.59 18.75
CA ASP A 265 -36.67 -22.33 17.49
C ASP A 265 -35.30 -22.98 17.22
N PHE A 266 -34.23 -22.23 17.49
CA PHE A 266 -32.85 -22.71 17.45
C PHE A 266 -32.58 -23.78 18.53
N ALA A 267 -33.04 -23.56 19.76
CA ALA A 267 -32.86 -24.49 20.87
C ALA A 267 -33.61 -25.81 20.61
N ALA A 268 -34.77 -25.76 19.96
CA ALA A 268 -35.52 -26.94 19.55
C ALA A 268 -34.77 -27.78 18.50
N ALA A 269 -34.09 -27.13 17.54
CA ALA A 269 -33.24 -27.82 16.57
C ALA A 269 -32.01 -28.49 17.22
N PHE A 270 -31.42 -27.88 18.25
CA PHE A 270 -30.35 -28.48 19.05
C PHE A 270 -30.84 -29.64 19.92
N ALA A 271 -32.03 -29.51 20.51
CA ALA A 271 -32.66 -30.56 21.30
C ALA A 271 -32.97 -31.81 20.45
N ALA A 272 -33.39 -31.62 19.19
CA ALA A 272 -33.57 -32.72 18.23
C ALA A 272 -32.27 -33.51 17.96
N ARG A 273 -31.10 -32.89 18.15
CA ARG A 273 -29.77 -33.53 18.06
C ARG A 273 -29.33 -34.19 19.38
N GLY A 274 -30.10 -34.05 20.46
CA GLY A 274 -29.77 -34.55 21.79
C GLY A 274 -28.93 -33.58 22.65
N MET A 275 -28.85 -32.30 22.29
CA MET A 275 -28.13 -31.28 23.08
C MET A 275 -29.09 -30.47 23.94
N THR A 276 -28.66 -30.09 25.15
CA THR A 276 -29.49 -29.26 26.04
C THR A 276 -29.56 -27.80 25.54
N PRO A 277 -30.59 -27.03 25.93
CA PRO A 277 -30.67 -25.60 25.62
C PRO A 277 -29.47 -24.78 26.11
N ASP A 278 -28.83 -25.19 27.21
CA ASP A 278 -27.62 -24.53 27.71
C ASP A 278 -26.41 -24.77 26.78
N ILE A 279 -26.27 -25.99 26.23
CA ILE A 279 -25.24 -26.28 25.21
C ILE A 279 -25.52 -25.48 23.94
N ALA A 280 -26.78 -25.32 23.55
CA ALA A 280 -27.16 -24.47 22.44
C ALA A 280 -26.72 -23.00 22.65
N ALA A 281 -26.88 -22.46 23.87
CA ALA A 281 -26.40 -21.12 24.23
C ALA A 281 -24.88 -20.98 24.07
N LEU A 282 -24.10 -21.97 24.52
CA LEU A 282 -22.64 -21.96 24.39
C LEU A 282 -22.18 -21.99 22.93
N TYR A 283 -22.80 -22.82 22.09
CA TYR A 283 -22.51 -22.87 20.65
C TYR A 283 -22.92 -21.57 19.94
N PHE A 284 -24.01 -20.93 20.39
CA PHE A 284 -24.44 -19.63 19.89
C PHE A 284 -23.40 -18.55 20.21
N LEU A 285 -22.91 -18.48 21.45
CA LEU A 285 -21.87 -17.54 21.88
C LEU A 285 -20.54 -17.78 21.16
N PHE A 286 -20.11 -19.04 21.04
CA PHE A 286 -18.88 -19.43 20.36
C PHE A 286 -18.82 -19.00 18.88
N ARG A 287 -19.98 -18.84 18.23
CA ARG A 287 -20.05 -18.53 16.80
C ARG A 287 -19.90 -17.04 16.48
N PHE A 288 -20.00 -16.15 17.47
CA PHE A 288 -19.74 -14.72 17.26
C PHE A 288 -18.26 -14.47 16.99
N LYS A 289 -17.97 -13.56 16.07
CA LYS A 289 -16.58 -13.20 15.73
C LYS A 289 -16.09 -12.09 16.67
N TYR A 290 -14.91 -12.29 17.24
CA TYR A 290 -14.18 -11.24 17.94
C TYR A 290 -13.52 -10.27 16.94
N PRO A 291 -13.36 -8.97 17.27
CA PRO A 291 -12.64 -8.02 16.42
C PRO A 291 -11.19 -8.48 16.21
N PRO A 292 -10.66 -8.54 14.98
CA PRO A 292 -9.32 -9.06 14.74
C PRO A 292 -8.25 -8.20 15.47
N PRO A 293 -7.10 -8.79 15.85
CA PRO A 293 -6.07 -8.11 16.64
C PRO A 293 -5.66 -6.74 16.09
N GLY A 294 -5.47 -6.60 14.77
CA GLY A 294 -5.11 -5.31 14.16
C GLY A 294 -6.20 -4.23 14.27
N GLN A 295 -7.49 -4.59 14.19
CA GLN A 295 -8.57 -3.62 14.43
C GLN A 295 -8.70 -3.27 15.91
N LEU A 296 -8.47 -4.24 16.79
CA LEU A 296 -8.44 -4.03 18.23
C LEU A 296 -7.28 -3.11 18.63
N ALA A 297 -6.10 -3.27 18.02
CA ALA A 297 -4.95 -2.39 18.17
C ALA A 297 -5.29 -0.94 17.81
N GLN A 298 -5.89 -0.73 16.63
CA GLN A 298 -6.32 0.60 16.20
C GLN A 298 -7.34 1.21 17.15
N PHE A 299 -8.30 0.41 17.63
CA PHE A 299 -9.28 0.85 18.62
C PHE A 299 -8.63 1.24 19.95
N TYR A 300 -7.72 0.40 20.43
CA TYR A 300 -6.95 0.62 21.66
C TYR A 300 -6.12 1.89 21.59
N TRP A 301 -5.28 2.05 20.57
CA TRP A 301 -4.46 3.26 20.41
C TRP A 301 -5.30 4.53 20.23
N ARG A 302 -6.45 4.45 19.55
CA ARG A 302 -7.41 5.56 19.49
C ARG A 302 -8.02 5.88 20.86
N GLY A 303 -8.28 4.88 21.69
CA GLY A 303 -8.74 5.05 23.07
C GLY A 303 -7.67 5.71 23.94
N ILE A 304 -6.44 5.21 23.91
CA ILE A 304 -5.29 5.80 24.61
C ILE A 304 -5.04 7.24 24.15
N ALA A 305 -5.17 7.52 22.85
CA ALA A 305 -5.08 8.87 22.28
C ALA A 305 -6.33 9.74 22.51
N LYS A 306 -7.38 9.21 23.16
CA LYS A 306 -8.65 9.90 23.49
C LYS A 306 -9.45 10.40 22.28
N VAL A 307 -9.43 9.66 21.17
CA VAL A 307 -10.09 10.03 19.90
C VAL A 307 -11.24 9.08 19.50
N LEU A 308 -11.73 8.24 20.41
CA LEU A 308 -12.94 7.45 20.15
C LEU A 308 -14.17 8.38 20.13
N TRP A 309 -14.99 8.28 19.09
CA TRP A 309 -16.08 9.24 18.84
C TRP A 309 -17.48 8.61 18.80
N SER A 310 -17.58 7.28 18.63
CA SER A 310 -18.87 6.62 18.38
C SER A 310 -19.75 6.57 19.65
N PRO A 311 -21.01 7.05 19.59
CA PRO A 311 -21.97 6.94 20.70
C PRO A 311 -22.61 5.55 20.81
N GLY A 312 -22.21 4.57 19.98
CA GLY A 312 -22.83 3.26 19.88
C GLY A 312 -23.91 3.20 18.78
N LEU A 313 -24.12 2.00 18.22
CA LEU A 313 -25.12 1.76 17.18
C LEU A 313 -26.52 1.61 17.80
N PRO A 314 -27.60 2.01 17.08
CA PRO A 314 -28.96 1.79 17.53
C PRO A 314 -29.24 0.29 17.60
N LYS A 315 -29.46 -0.21 18.82
CA LYS A 315 -29.88 -1.59 19.09
C LYS A 315 -31.30 -1.56 19.64
N ASP A 316 -32.13 -2.50 19.20
CA ASP A 316 -33.44 -2.70 19.80
C ASP A 316 -33.26 -3.15 21.26
N LYS A 317 -33.71 -2.32 22.20
CA LYS A 317 -33.49 -2.54 23.64
C LYS A 317 -34.21 -3.79 24.13
N GLU A 318 -35.42 -4.06 23.61
CA GLU A 318 -36.20 -5.24 23.97
C GLU A 318 -35.52 -6.53 23.49
N MET A 319 -34.94 -6.52 22.29
CA MET A 319 -34.18 -7.65 21.74
C MET A 319 -32.92 -7.95 22.57
N VAL A 320 -32.18 -6.90 22.98
CA VAL A 320 -30.95 -7.07 23.78
C VAL A 320 -31.29 -7.59 25.18
N GLU A 321 -32.34 -7.08 25.81
CA GLU A 321 -32.81 -7.54 27.13
C GLU A 321 -33.35 -8.98 27.09
N ASP A 322 -34.10 -9.36 26.04
CA ASP A 322 -34.59 -10.73 25.84
C ASP A 322 -33.43 -11.73 25.62
N LEU A 323 -32.44 -11.35 24.81
CA LEU A 323 -31.22 -12.14 24.60
C LEU A 323 -30.41 -12.29 25.89
N GLN A 324 -30.25 -11.23 26.68
CA GLN A 324 -29.56 -11.28 27.98
C GLN A 324 -30.25 -12.28 28.93
N LYS A 325 -31.59 -12.23 29.01
CA LYS A 325 -32.38 -13.13 29.87
C LYS A 325 -32.30 -14.59 29.42
N LYS A 326 -32.40 -14.84 28.10
CA LYS A 326 -32.38 -16.19 27.53
C LYS A 326 -31.00 -16.84 27.54
N LEU A 327 -29.95 -16.06 27.24
CA LEU A 327 -28.56 -16.53 27.25
C LEU A 327 -27.92 -16.48 28.65
N ARG A 328 -28.61 -15.90 29.64
CA ARG A 328 -28.13 -15.69 31.02
C ARG A 328 -26.79 -14.92 31.07
N VAL A 329 -26.64 -13.92 30.19
CA VAL A 329 -25.44 -13.06 30.10
C VAL A 329 -25.71 -11.67 30.68
N GLY A 330 -24.79 -11.16 31.51
CA GLY A 330 -25.07 -10.07 32.46
C GLY A 330 -24.53 -8.67 32.14
N TYR A 331 -23.99 -8.42 30.94
CA TYR A 331 -23.30 -7.14 30.64
C TYR A 331 -24.03 -6.32 29.57
N ALA A 332 -24.35 -5.06 29.89
CA ALA A 332 -24.85 -4.08 28.94
C ALA A 332 -23.68 -3.43 28.17
N PRO A 333 -23.83 -3.12 26.87
CA PRO A 333 -22.76 -2.53 26.08
C PRO A 333 -22.52 -1.05 26.43
N THR A 334 -21.27 -0.70 26.76
CA THR A 334 -20.82 0.69 26.93
C THR A 334 -20.52 1.34 25.57
N ALA A 335 -20.75 2.66 25.44
CA ALA A 335 -20.44 3.37 24.21
C ALA A 335 -18.92 3.54 24.04
N PRO A 336 -18.36 3.37 22.82
CA PRO A 336 -16.93 3.53 22.58
C PRO A 336 -16.34 4.87 23.04
N LYS A 337 -17.10 5.97 22.92
CA LYS A 337 -16.66 7.32 23.33
C LYS A 337 -16.34 7.40 24.84
N ASP A 338 -17.08 6.67 25.66
CA ASP A 338 -16.97 6.76 27.12
C ASP A 338 -15.68 6.08 27.63
N LEU A 339 -15.07 5.22 26.82
CA LEU A 339 -13.83 4.52 27.16
C LEU A 339 -12.55 5.37 27.00
N ASN A 340 -12.64 6.60 26.47
CA ASN A 340 -11.47 7.48 26.30
C ASN A 340 -10.81 7.88 27.64
N GLU A 341 -11.55 7.84 28.74
CA GLU A 341 -11.05 8.22 30.08
C GLU A 341 -10.70 7.01 30.96
N GLU A 342 -10.85 5.78 30.44
CA GLU A 342 -10.65 4.53 31.18
C GLU A 342 -9.53 3.64 30.58
N PRO A 343 -8.25 4.03 30.71
CA PRO A 343 -7.14 3.25 30.18
C PRO A 343 -7.02 1.85 30.81
N GLU A 344 -7.37 1.69 32.10
CA GLU A 344 -7.39 0.39 32.77
C GLU A 344 -8.39 -0.59 32.13
N THR A 345 -9.57 -0.08 31.76
CA THR A 345 -10.59 -0.87 31.06
C THR A 345 -10.10 -1.27 29.67
N LEU A 346 -9.43 -0.36 28.94
CA LEU A 346 -8.84 -0.66 27.63
C LEU A 346 -7.72 -1.72 27.72
N ASN A 347 -6.86 -1.66 28.72
CA ASN A 347 -5.80 -2.66 28.96
C ASN A 347 -6.39 -4.04 29.27
N ARG A 348 -7.35 -4.11 30.21
CA ARG A 348 -8.04 -5.36 30.56
C ARG A 348 -8.78 -5.93 29.36
N MET A 349 -9.43 -5.07 28.57
CA MET A 349 -10.10 -5.45 27.34
C MET A 349 -9.09 -6.08 26.36
N MET A 350 -7.96 -5.43 26.08
CA MET A 350 -6.93 -5.95 25.18
C MET A 350 -6.48 -7.36 25.60
N ALA A 351 -6.06 -7.54 26.85
CA ALA A 351 -5.60 -8.84 27.36
C ALA A 351 -6.68 -9.94 27.26
N THR A 352 -7.94 -9.58 27.54
CA THR A 352 -9.06 -10.53 27.48
C THR A 352 -9.39 -10.94 26.04
N TYR A 353 -9.47 -9.97 25.13
CA TYR A 353 -9.75 -10.25 23.72
C TYR A 353 -8.61 -11.01 23.04
N MET A 354 -7.34 -10.74 23.40
CA MET A 354 -6.21 -11.54 22.92
C MET A 354 -6.35 -13.02 23.31
N LYS A 355 -6.73 -13.30 24.56
CA LYS A 355 -7.03 -14.67 25.00
C LYS A 355 -8.18 -15.30 24.19
N TRP A 356 -9.20 -14.52 23.84
CA TRP A 356 -10.33 -15.00 23.02
C TRP A 356 -9.96 -15.24 21.54
N HIS A 357 -8.83 -14.71 21.07
CA HIS A 357 -8.21 -15.06 19.79
C HIS A 357 -7.20 -16.20 19.90
N ASP A 358 -7.30 -17.00 20.97
CA ASP A 358 -6.47 -18.17 21.22
C ASP A 358 -4.99 -17.88 21.51
N TYR A 359 -4.62 -16.62 21.83
CA TYR A 359 -3.26 -16.31 22.29
C TYR A 359 -3.07 -16.70 23.77
N PHE A 360 -1.97 -17.38 24.06
CA PHE A 360 -1.69 -17.88 25.41
C PHE A 360 -1.28 -16.73 26.35
N PRO A 361 -1.96 -16.54 27.50
CA PRO A 361 -1.67 -15.44 28.43
C PRO A 361 -0.52 -15.74 29.40
N LEU A 362 0.07 -16.94 29.33
CA LEU A 362 1.22 -17.32 30.15
C LEU A 362 2.42 -17.55 29.24
N ALA A 363 3.61 -17.56 29.82
CA ALA A 363 4.81 -17.93 29.12
C ALA A 363 4.83 -19.44 28.85
N TRP A 364 5.34 -19.84 27.68
CA TRP A 364 5.59 -21.24 27.35
C TRP A 364 6.80 -21.84 28.10
N ASP A 365 7.73 -20.97 28.53
CA ASP A 365 8.94 -21.34 29.28
C ASP A 365 9.36 -20.22 30.25
N GLU A 366 10.23 -20.52 31.20
CA GLU A 366 10.78 -19.54 32.15
C GLU A 366 11.55 -18.43 31.43
N GLY A 367 11.22 -17.18 31.72
CA GLY A 367 11.85 -16.00 31.11
C GLY A 367 11.28 -15.59 29.74
N PHE A 368 10.30 -16.32 29.18
CA PHE A 368 9.64 -15.93 27.93
C PHE A 368 8.47 -14.96 28.20
N PRO A 369 8.19 -14.01 27.30
CA PRO A 369 6.94 -13.25 27.35
C PRO A 369 5.74 -14.14 26.96
N ALA A 370 4.54 -13.77 27.40
CA ALA A 370 3.33 -14.44 26.96
C ALA A 370 2.99 -14.04 25.52
N ASP A 371 2.29 -14.91 24.78
CA ASP A 371 1.90 -14.64 23.38
C ASP A 371 1.08 -13.33 23.28
N ILE A 372 0.23 -13.06 24.28
CA ILE A 372 -0.56 -11.83 24.35
C ILE A 372 0.31 -10.56 24.40
N ASP A 373 1.45 -10.62 25.09
CA ASP A 373 2.35 -9.49 25.30
C ASP A 373 3.19 -9.24 24.05
N ILE A 374 3.65 -10.32 23.39
CA ILE A 374 4.34 -10.24 22.10
C ILE A 374 3.45 -9.57 21.06
N ILE A 375 2.20 -10.03 20.93
CA ILE A 375 1.27 -9.46 19.96
C ILE A 375 0.94 -8.02 20.31
N HIS A 376 0.76 -7.68 21.59
CA HIS A 376 0.51 -6.30 22.02
C HIS A 376 1.68 -5.36 21.73
N ASP A 377 2.93 -5.81 21.90
CA ASP A 377 4.12 -5.04 21.53
C ASP A 377 4.17 -4.77 20.02
N LEU A 378 3.97 -5.82 19.20
CA LEU A 378 3.94 -5.73 17.73
C LEU A 378 2.75 -4.93 17.17
N MET A 379 1.76 -4.58 17.99
CA MET A 379 0.63 -3.72 17.59
C MET A 379 1.00 -2.24 17.55
N ALA A 380 2.08 -1.81 18.20
CA ALA A 380 2.61 -0.46 18.08
C ALA A 380 3.49 -0.37 16.84
N ASP A 381 3.15 0.52 15.90
CA ASP A 381 4.01 0.75 14.75
C ASP A 381 5.21 1.62 15.15
N ILE A 382 6.35 1.35 14.54
CA ILE A 382 7.59 2.12 14.75
C ILE A 382 7.84 3.03 13.54
N PRO A 383 8.68 4.08 13.67
CA PRO A 383 8.95 5.00 12.57
C PRO A 383 9.41 4.26 11.30
N THR A 384 8.79 4.59 10.16
CA THR A 384 9.17 3.98 8.89
C THR A 384 10.50 4.54 8.38
N LYS A 385 11.11 3.90 7.37
CA LYS A 385 12.36 4.40 6.75
C LYS A 385 12.29 5.87 6.32
N ILE A 386 11.12 6.32 5.84
CA ILE A 386 10.91 7.71 5.40
C ILE A 386 10.90 8.64 6.62
N ASP A 387 10.20 8.27 7.69
CA ASP A 387 10.15 9.06 8.94
C ASP A 387 11.56 9.18 9.53
N ILE A 388 12.31 8.08 9.58
CA ILE A 388 13.69 8.06 10.07
C ILE A 388 14.60 8.93 9.17
N ARG A 389 14.44 8.88 7.84
CA ARG A 389 15.17 9.76 6.91
C ARG A 389 14.89 11.23 7.19
N TRP A 390 13.64 11.60 7.49
CA TRP A 390 13.31 12.96 7.89
C TRP A 390 13.94 13.35 9.22
N MET A 391 13.97 12.44 10.21
CA MET A 391 14.65 12.70 11.48
C MET A 391 16.15 12.98 11.28
N VAL A 392 16.81 12.30 10.33
CA VAL A 392 18.20 12.57 9.95
C VAL A 392 18.33 13.88 9.18
N ARG A 393 17.44 14.16 8.23
CA ARG A 393 17.45 15.42 7.45
C ARG A 393 17.35 16.65 8.36
N TRP A 394 16.56 16.56 9.41
CA TRP A 394 16.41 17.61 10.42
C TRP A 394 17.45 17.54 11.55
N ALA A 395 18.45 16.67 11.43
CA ALA A 395 19.52 16.45 12.41
C ALA A 395 19.04 16.09 13.83
N LEU A 396 17.81 15.56 13.98
CA LEU A 396 17.24 15.19 15.28
C LEU A 396 18.02 14.04 15.92
N LEU A 397 18.40 13.03 15.14
CA LEU A 397 19.17 11.90 15.64
C LEU A 397 20.62 12.29 15.98
N GLU A 398 21.22 13.22 15.22
CA GLU A 398 22.55 13.75 15.53
C GLU A 398 22.51 14.55 16.84
N GLN A 399 21.49 15.38 17.05
CA GLN A 399 21.29 16.12 18.30
C GLN A 399 21.13 15.17 19.49
N LEU A 400 20.29 14.14 19.35
CA LEU A 400 20.07 13.14 20.39
C LEU A 400 21.36 12.35 20.72
N SER A 401 22.18 12.03 19.71
CA SER A 401 23.49 11.40 19.93
C SER A 401 24.41 12.28 20.79
N LYS A 402 24.41 13.61 20.64
CA LYS A 402 25.20 14.53 21.49
C LYS A 402 24.77 14.53 22.95
N VAL A 403 23.49 14.26 23.24
CA VAL A 403 22.94 14.17 24.61
C VAL A 403 23.06 12.74 25.17
N GLY A 404 23.73 11.85 24.42
CA GLY A 404 24.05 10.48 24.83
C GLY A 404 22.98 9.45 24.52
N PHE A 405 22.06 9.72 23.59
CA PHE A 405 21.15 8.72 23.06
C PHE A 405 21.85 7.94 21.94
N THR A 406 22.26 6.71 22.23
CA THR A 406 23.07 5.86 21.34
C THR A 406 22.38 4.51 21.11
N MET A 407 23.05 3.58 20.41
CA MET A 407 22.47 2.26 20.15
C MET A 407 22.13 1.48 21.44
N ASP A 408 22.90 1.67 22.51
CA ASP A 408 22.73 0.94 23.78
C ASP A 408 21.67 1.53 24.71
N THR A 409 21.12 2.70 24.39
CA THR A 409 20.17 3.41 25.26
C THR A 409 18.76 2.81 25.17
N SER A 410 18.02 2.68 26.26
CA SER A 410 16.63 2.22 26.20
C SER A 410 15.75 3.20 25.40
N ILE A 411 14.74 2.68 24.67
CA ILE A 411 13.78 3.52 23.94
C ILE A 411 12.94 4.37 24.90
N GLU A 412 12.72 3.91 26.13
CA GLU A 412 11.95 4.63 27.16
C GLU A 412 12.59 5.98 27.54
N GLU A 413 13.92 6.07 27.48
CA GLU A 413 14.65 7.30 27.80
C GLU A 413 14.54 8.36 26.70
N LEU A 414 14.02 8.03 25.52
CA LEU A 414 13.97 8.93 24.36
C LEU A 414 13.32 10.27 24.69
N VAL A 415 12.16 10.26 25.34
CA VAL A 415 11.41 11.48 25.68
C VAL A 415 12.18 12.34 26.68
N ASP A 416 12.87 11.73 27.63
CA ASP A 416 13.64 12.46 28.63
C ASP A 416 14.95 13.03 28.04
N LYS A 417 15.59 12.31 27.12
CA LYS A 417 16.71 12.84 26.32
C LYS A 417 16.26 14.00 25.43
N MET A 418 15.08 13.91 24.81
CA MET A 418 14.50 15.01 24.05
C MET A 418 14.25 16.25 24.92
N LYS A 419 13.76 16.10 26.15
CA LYS A 419 13.59 17.22 27.10
C LYS A 419 14.93 17.83 27.54
N ALA A 420 15.99 17.04 27.55
CA ALA A 420 17.33 17.49 27.93
C ALA A 420 18.05 18.31 26.84
N CYS A 421 17.58 18.25 25.58
CA CYS A 421 18.10 19.05 24.49
C CYS A 421 17.84 20.55 24.71
N LYS A 422 18.89 21.36 24.55
CA LYS A 422 18.92 22.82 24.72
C LYS A 422 18.83 23.57 23.39
N GLY A 423 19.12 22.91 22.27
CA GLY A 423 19.05 23.47 20.92
C GLY A 423 20.36 24.11 20.43
N ASP A 424 21.40 24.16 21.26
CA ASP A 424 22.72 24.69 20.93
C ASP A 424 23.74 23.59 20.55
N GLU A 425 23.39 22.31 20.73
CA GLU A 425 24.32 21.17 20.56
C GLU A 425 24.89 21.03 19.15
N LEU A 426 24.15 21.50 18.14
CA LEU A 426 24.54 21.43 16.73
C LEU A 426 25.20 22.72 16.22
N LEU A 427 25.28 23.78 17.03
CA LEU A 427 25.81 25.07 16.60
C LEU A 427 27.35 25.05 16.56
N ALA A 428 27.91 25.13 15.35
CA ALA A 428 29.34 25.30 15.14
C ALA A 428 29.68 26.76 14.82
N GLN A 429 30.60 27.36 15.57
CA GLN A 429 31.08 28.74 15.33
C GLN A 429 32.23 28.82 14.29
N LYS A 430 32.90 27.70 14.01
CA LYS A 430 34.06 27.62 13.11
C LYS A 430 33.98 26.37 12.24
N VAL A 431 34.47 26.49 11.02
CA VAL A 431 34.59 25.36 10.08
C VAL A 431 35.76 24.46 10.51
N SER A 432 35.52 23.15 10.65
CA SER A 432 36.54 22.14 10.94
C SER A 432 36.77 21.21 9.74
N PRO A 433 38.03 20.84 9.43
CA PRO A 433 38.30 19.86 8.39
C PRO A 433 37.93 18.45 8.88
N GLY A 434 37.06 17.77 8.13
CA GLY A 434 36.53 16.45 8.45
C GLY A 434 35.04 16.51 8.82
N ILE A 435 34.22 15.80 8.04
CA ILE A 435 32.77 15.74 8.24
C ILE A 435 32.45 14.37 8.83
N THR A 436 31.95 14.38 10.05
CA THR A 436 31.52 13.19 10.80
C THR A 436 30.02 13.26 11.03
N MET A 437 29.32 12.15 10.83
CA MET A 437 27.88 12.07 11.05
C MET A 437 27.54 10.75 11.74
N ASP A 438 26.75 10.79 12.81
CA ASP A 438 26.33 9.61 13.54
C ASP A 438 24.96 9.12 13.03
N VAL A 439 24.97 7.94 12.43
CA VAL A 439 23.77 7.24 11.91
C VAL A 439 23.54 5.91 12.64
N SER A 440 24.23 5.66 13.75
CA SER A 440 24.09 4.43 14.53
C SER A 440 22.66 4.24 15.07
N VAL A 441 22.04 5.30 15.58
CA VAL A 441 20.64 5.26 16.04
C VAL A 441 19.68 5.03 14.87
N MET A 442 19.94 5.65 13.71
CA MET A 442 19.17 5.40 12.48
C MET A 442 19.24 3.92 12.09
N ALA A 443 20.43 3.33 12.13
CA ALA A 443 20.62 1.91 11.86
C ALA A 443 19.77 1.06 12.82
N ARG A 444 19.84 1.28 14.14
CA ARG A 444 19.01 0.55 15.11
C ARG A 444 17.51 0.66 14.81
N LEU A 445 17.02 1.84 14.46
CA LEU A 445 15.60 2.02 14.12
C LEU A 445 15.21 1.29 12.83
N ILE A 446 16.09 1.27 11.82
CA ILE A 446 15.86 0.51 10.58
C ILE A 446 15.88 -0.99 10.86
N GLU A 447 16.78 -1.47 11.71
CA GLU A 447 16.83 -2.86 12.15
C GLU A 447 15.51 -3.29 12.81
N ALA A 448 14.96 -2.45 13.69
CA ALA A 448 13.69 -2.68 14.37
C ALA A 448 12.51 -2.85 13.39
N THR A 449 12.58 -2.30 12.17
CA THR A 449 11.55 -2.53 11.11
C THR A 449 11.58 -3.94 10.51
N GLY A 450 12.47 -4.81 10.98
CA GLY A 450 12.68 -6.16 10.47
C GLY A 450 13.71 -6.24 9.35
N MET A 451 14.58 -5.24 9.21
CA MET A 451 15.68 -5.30 8.24
C MET A 451 16.82 -6.18 8.76
N HIS A 452 17.42 -6.97 7.87
CA HIS A 452 18.53 -7.85 8.21
C HIS A 452 19.71 -7.07 8.84
N PRO A 453 20.19 -7.44 10.06
CA PRO A 453 21.19 -6.66 10.82
C PRO A 453 22.44 -6.26 10.03
N TYR A 454 23.08 -7.17 9.30
CA TYR A 454 24.27 -6.84 8.51
C TYR A 454 24.06 -5.88 7.32
N TRP A 455 22.82 -5.75 6.83
CA TRP A 455 22.49 -4.79 5.75
C TRP A 455 22.13 -3.41 6.29
N VAL A 456 21.70 -3.33 7.55
CA VAL A 456 21.27 -2.11 8.21
C VAL A 456 22.33 -1.00 8.16
N PRO A 457 23.63 -1.24 8.48
CA PRO A 457 24.64 -0.19 8.46
C PRO A 457 24.77 0.48 7.08
N LEU A 458 24.70 -0.33 6.02
CA LEU A 458 24.80 0.14 4.64
C LEU A 458 23.55 0.94 4.25
N VAL A 459 22.36 0.44 4.61
CA VAL A 459 21.10 1.11 4.31
C VAL A 459 20.98 2.43 5.06
N ALA A 460 21.35 2.48 6.33
CA ALA A 460 21.35 3.73 7.12
C ALA A 460 22.23 4.81 6.46
N VAL A 461 23.43 4.45 6.02
CA VAL A 461 24.34 5.37 5.32
C VAL A 461 23.77 5.80 3.96
N ALA A 462 23.17 4.88 3.20
CA ALA A 462 22.53 5.22 1.92
C ALA A 462 21.34 6.17 2.10
N GLU A 463 20.51 5.94 3.11
CA GLU A 463 19.36 6.78 3.44
C GLU A 463 19.78 8.16 3.95
N ALA A 464 20.86 8.24 4.73
CA ALA A 464 21.49 9.49 5.11
C ALA A 464 22.02 10.29 3.90
N ILE A 465 22.64 9.63 2.93
CA ILE A 465 23.09 10.28 1.67
C ILE A 465 21.88 10.74 0.85
N ASN A 466 20.81 9.95 0.80
CA ASN A 466 19.57 10.32 0.12
C ASN A 466 18.90 11.55 0.74
N ALA A 467 19.07 11.78 2.04
CA ALA A 467 18.59 13.01 2.69
C ALA A 467 19.25 14.29 2.15
N LEU A 468 20.42 14.18 1.49
CA LEU A 468 21.22 15.28 0.93
C LEU A 468 21.09 15.42 -0.60
N ALA A 469 20.12 14.74 -1.22
CA ALA A 469 20.00 14.68 -2.68
C ALA A 469 19.71 16.05 -3.33
N ASP A 470 18.97 16.91 -2.64
CA ASP A 470 18.59 18.24 -3.14
C ASP A 470 19.82 19.17 -3.20
N GLU A 471 20.61 19.20 -2.13
CA GLU A 471 21.85 19.97 -2.02
C GLU A 471 22.90 19.50 -3.03
N LYS A 472 23.00 18.18 -3.22
CA LYS A 472 23.84 17.58 -4.26
C LYS A 472 23.41 18.08 -5.65
N THR A 473 22.11 18.19 -5.93
CA THR A 473 21.61 18.70 -7.22
C THR A 473 21.97 20.17 -7.45
N LEU A 474 21.95 21.00 -6.40
CA LEU A 474 22.38 22.40 -6.50
C LEU A 474 23.88 22.52 -6.79
N ILE A 475 24.72 21.79 -6.05
CA ILE A 475 26.18 21.81 -6.23
C ILE A 475 26.57 21.29 -7.63
N ARG A 476 25.91 20.23 -8.09
CA ARG A 476 26.04 19.70 -9.46
C ARG A 476 25.90 20.80 -10.51
N THR A 477 24.86 21.63 -10.37
CA THR A 477 24.60 22.74 -11.28
C THR A 477 25.70 23.80 -11.21
N GLY A 478 26.23 24.08 -10.02
CA GLY A 478 27.38 24.94 -9.83
C GLY A 478 28.63 24.47 -10.58
N PHE A 479 28.93 23.16 -10.54
CA PHE A 479 30.07 22.59 -11.28
C PHE A 479 29.90 22.62 -12.80
N ILE A 480 28.69 22.32 -13.28
CA ILE A 480 28.36 22.42 -14.69
C ILE A 480 28.56 23.85 -15.18
N ASN A 481 28.08 24.83 -14.42
CA ASN A 481 28.24 26.24 -14.75
C ASN A 481 29.70 26.70 -14.65
N ALA A 482 30.44 26.30 -13.61
CA ALA A 482 31.86 26.66 -13.48
C ALA A 482 32.68 26.11 -14.65
N TYR A 483 32.38 24.89 -15.10
CA TYR A 483 32.95 24.39 -16.34
C TYR A 483 32.44 25.22 -17.51
N LYS A 484 31.13 25.34 -17.74
CA LYS A 484 30.56 26.13 -18.83
C LYS A 484 31.23 27.52 -19.02
N GLU A 485 31.39 28.29 -17.94
CA GLU A 485 31.99 29.64 -17.96
C GLU A 485 33.54 29.67 -18.06
N GLY A 486 34.20 28.51 -18.07
CA GLY A 486 35.65 28.42 -18.23
C GLY A 486 36.46 28.59 -16.93
N LEU A 487 35.81 28.60 -15.77
CA LEU A 487 36.47 28.72 -14.47
C LEU A 487 37.25 27.46 -14.08
N ILE A 488 36.83 26.28 -14.57
CA ILE A 488 37.48 24.99 -14.31
C ILE A 488 37.73 24.18 -15.60
N THR A 489 38.71 23.28 -15.53
CA THR A 489 39.04 22.33 -16.58
C THR A 489 38.16 21.07 -16.51
N LEU A 490 38.24 20.23 -17.56
CA LEU A 490 37.53 18.96 -17.58
C LEU A 490 38.00 18.02 -16.46
N ASP A 491 39.30 17.96 -16.21
CA ASP A 491 39.90 17.16 -15.14
C ASP A 491 39.49 17.65 -13.75
N ASN A 492 39.44 18.97 -13.55
CA ASN A 492 38.93 19.55 -12.31
C ASN A 492 37.44 19.20 -12.12
N SER A 493 36.64 19.20 -13.18
CA SER A 493 35.23 18.78 -13.12
C SER A 493 35.10 17.30 -12.74
N GLU A 494 35.97 16.43 -13.26
CA GLU A 494 36.00 15.00 -12.91
C GLU A 494 36.39 14.82 -11.44
N GLN A 495 37.40 15.52 -10.96
CA GLN A 495 37.82 15.49 -9.56
C GLN A 495 36.67 15.91 -8.63
N LEU A 496 36.03 17.05 -8.90
CA LEU A 496 34.93 17.57 -8.09
C LEU A 496 33.69 16.67 -8.10
N LEU A 497 33.36 16.08 -9.25
CA LEU A 497 32.24 15.14 -9.36
C LEU A 497 32.57 13.74 -8.79
N SER A 498 33.85 13.34 -8.77
CA SER A 498 34.27 12.05 -8.21
C SER A 498 34.15 11.97 -6.68
N GLY A 499 34.13 13.12 -6.01
CA GLY A 499 34.01 13.22 -4.57
C GLY A 499 34.49 14.57 -4.07
N LEU A 500 33.59 15.35 -3.47
CA LEU A 500 33.91 16.66 -2.90
C LEU A 500 34.72 16.56 -1.61
N PHE A 501 34.29 15.64 -0.73
CA PHE A 501 34.91 15.32 0.54
C PHE A 501 34.49 13.89 0.93
N VAL A 502 35.26 13.31 1.84
CA VAL A 502 34.95 12.01 2.44
C VAL A 502 34.22 12.26 3.75
N THR A 503 32.99 11.77 3.86
CA THR A 503 32.22 11.78 5.10
C THR A 503 32.53 10.51 5.88
N THR A 504 32.83 10.66 7.17
CA THR A 504 32.96 9.51 8.09
C THR A 504 31.61 9.30 8.78
N PHE A 505 30.91 8.24 8.41
CA PHE A 505 29.66 7.86 9.05
C PHE A 505 29.94 6.89 10.19
N LYS A 506 29.57 7.26 11.41
CA LYS A 506 29.51 6.31 12.52
C LYS A 506 28.21 5.52 12.39
N THR A 507 28.32 4.23 12.12
CA THR A 507 27.19 3.33 11.90
C THR A 507 27.36 2.06 12.72
N GLY A 508 26.37 1.17 12.74
CA GLY A 508 26.43 -0.06 13.51
C GLY A 508 25.23 -0.96 13.28
N TYR A 509 25.25 -2.12 13.92
CA TYR A 509 24.12 -3.06 13.99
C TYR A 509 24.15 -3.76 15.35
N ILE A 510 23.03 -4.37 15.74
CA ILE A 510 22.99 -5.22 16.93
C ILE A 510 23.31 -6.66 16.50
N ASP A 511 24.30 -7.29 17.14
CA ASP A 511 24.64 -8.68 16.82
C ASP A 511 23.49 -9.60 17.29
N PRO A 512 22.80 -10.34 16.41
CA PRO A 512 21.69 -11.20 16.83
C PRO A 512 22.13 -12.36 17.73
N ALA A 513 23.41 -12.71 17.77
CA ALA A 513 23.93 -13.79 18.60
C ALA A 513 24.25 -13.33 20.04
N THR A 514 24.78 -12.11 20.22
CA THR A 514 25.18 -11.60 21.55
C THR A 514 24.27 -10.52 22.10
N GLY A 515 23.53 -9.81 21.25
CA GLY A 515 22.72 -8.65 21.60
C GLY A 515 23.51 -7.36 21.77
N ASP A 516 24.83 -7.38 21.56
CA ASP A 516 25.69 -6.21 21.73
C ASP A 516 25.59 -5.26 20.54
N ALA A 517 25.63 -3.95 20.78
CA ALA A 517 25.73 -2.97 19.72
C ALA A 517 27.17 -2.90 19.18
N VAL A 518 27.36 -3.29 17.92
CA VAL A 518 28.65 -3.19 17.23
C VAL A 518 28.64 -1.92 16.39
N THR A 519 29.38 -0.90 16.83
CA THR A 519 29.55 0.36 16.09
C THR A 519 30.92 0.47 15.43
N PHE A 520 30.96 1.04 14.23
CA PHE A 520 32.20 1.25 13.47
C PHE A 520 32.07 2.47 12.54
N ASP A 521 33.23 2.97 12.10
CA ASP A 521 33.32 4.11 11.19
C ASP A 521 33.39 3.64 9.73
N TYR A 522 32.47 4.13 8.91
CA TYR A 522 32.44 3.88 7.48
C TYR A 522 32.70 5.17 6.69
N LYS A 523 33.81 5.19 5.95
CA LYS A 523 34.25 6.36 5.17
C LYS A 523 33.68 6.29 3.76
N VAL A 524 32.81 7.23 3.42
CA VAL A 524 32.13 7.27 2.11
C VAL A 524 32.39 8.60 1.42
N PRO A 525 32.92 8.59 0.18
CA PRO A 525 32.99 9.80 -0.63
C PRO A 525 31.60 10.19 -1.12
N LEU A 526 31.21 11.46 -0.95
CA LEU A 526 29.98 11.97 -1.54
C LEU A 526 30.21 12.22 -3.04
N ALA A 527 29.88 11.22 -3.87
CA ALA A 527 30.20 11.18 -5.29
C ALA A 527 28.94 10.99 -6.17
N TRP A 528 29.01 11.41 -7.43
CA TRP A 528 28.05 11.02 -8.47
C TRP A 528 28.53 9.74 -9.17
N LEU A 529 27.59 8.97 -9.72
CA LEU A 529 27.93 7.72 -10.40
C LEU A 529 28.83 7.99 -11.61
N PRO A 530 29.82 7.13 -11.92
CA PRO A 530 30.73 7.35 -13.06
C PRO A 530 30.03 7.71 -14.38
N ALA A 531 28.95 7.00 -14.74
CA ALA A 531 28.18 7.31 -15.95
C ALA A 531 27.46 8.67 -15.87
N GLU A 532 26.91 9.01 -14.70
CA GLU A 532 26.25 10.30 -14.48
C GLU A 532 27.24 11.45 -14.66
N ARG A 533 28.45 11.32 -14.12
CA ARG A 533 29.52 12.33 -14.25
C ARG A 533 29.84 12.61 -15.72
N ARG A 534 29.97 11.56 -16.53
CA ARG A 534 30.21 11.69 -17.98
C ARG A 534 29.07 12.41 -18.69
N LEU A 535 27.82 12.06 -18.41
CA LEU A 535 26.66 12.72 -19.02
C LEU A 535 26.60 14.21 -18.67
N LEU A 536 26.90 14.56 -17.42
CA LEU A 536 26.91 15.95 -16.97
C LEU A 536 28.04 16.76 -17.62
N GLN A 537 29.24 16.19 -17.74
CA GLN A 537 30.37 16.81 -18.42
C GLN A 537 30.10 17.01 -19.91
N ILE A 538 29.48 16.02 -20.57
CA ILE A 538 29.08 16.10 -21.98
C ILE A 538 28.10 17.27 -22.16
N ARG A 539 27.05 17.31 -21.34
CA ARG A 539 26.10 18.43 -21.34
C ARG A 539 26.81 19.78 -21.18
N ALA A 540 27.69 19.89 -20.19
CA ALA A 540 28.42 21.12 -19.92
C ALA A 540 29.33 21.53 -21.10
N ALA A 541 29.92 20.57 -21.82
CA ALA A 541 30.71 20.82 -23.03
C ALA A 541 29.86 21.33 -24.21
N PHE A 542 28.65 20.78 -24.38
CA PHE A 542 27.67 21.31 -25.34
C PHE A 542 27.24 22.74 -24.98
N ASP A 543 26.80 22.96 -23.74
CA ASP A 543 26.33 24.27 -23.26
C ASP A 543 27.43 25.34 -23.44
N ARG A 544 28.68 25.03 -23.07
CA ARG A 544 29.85 25.91 -23.29
C ARG A 544 30.03 26.27 -24.76
N THR A 545 29.96 25.27 -25.65
CA THR A 545 30.20 25.47 -27.09
C THR A 545 29.07 26.27 -27.73
N ILE A 546 27.82 26.03 -27.33
CA ILE A 546 26.63 26.75 -27.81
C ILE A 546 26.69 28.22 -27.41
N ASP A 547 27.13 28.54 -26.20
CA ASP A 547 27.25 29.92 -25.76
C ASP A 547 28.34 30.68 -26.53
N LEU A 548 29.50 30.05 -26.75
CA LEU A 548 30.53 30.62 -27.63
C LEU A 548 30.00 30.85 -29.05
N PHE A 549 29.25 29.88 -29.59
CA PHE A 549 28.61 30.01 -30.90
C PHE A 549 27.64 31.20 -30.95
N ARG A 550 26.75 31.32 -29.95
CA ARG A 550 25.75 32.41 -29.88
C ARG A 550 26.40 33.78 -29.87
N GLU A 551 27.45 33.98 -29.08
CA GLU A 551 28.08 35.30 -28.98
C GLU A 551 28.94 35.63 -30.19
N GLY A 552 29.66 34.64 -30.75
CA GLY A 552 30.37 34.83 -32.01
C GLY A 552 29.42 35.12 -33.18
N TYR A 553 28.35 34.35 -33.29
CA TYR A 553 27.30 34.55 -34.31
C TYR A 553 26.64 35.92 -34.17
N ARG A 554 26.29 36.36 -32.96
CA ARG A 554 25.64 37.66 -32.71
C ARG A 554 26.51 38.83 -33.20
N GLU A 555 27.82 38.79 -32.95
CA GLU A 555 28.72 39.84 -33.41
C GLU A 555 28.94 39.78 -34.93
N ILE A 556 29.00 38.59 -35.54
CA ILE A 556 29.06 38.45 -37.01
C ILE A 556 27.78 38.99 -37.67
N ALA A 557 26.61 38.62 -37.16
CA ALA A 557 25.31 39.12 -37.63
C ALA A 557 25.21 40.64 -37.52
N LYS A 558 25.68 41.19 -36.38
CA LYS A 558 25.74 42.64 -36.16
C LYS A 558 26.68 43.35 -37.14
N ALA A 559 27.80 42.73 -37.54
CA ALA A 559 28.69 43.29 -38.55
C ALA A 559 28.02 43.39 -39.93
N VAL A 560 27.14 42.44 -40.28
CA VAL A 560 26.30 42.51 -41.49
C VAL A 560 25.31 43.69 -41.39
N ARG A 561 24.62 43.86 -40.26
CA ARG A 561 23.70 45.00 -40.03
C ARG A 561 24.36 46.37 -40.11
N TYR A 562 25.60 46.47 -39.62
CA TYR A 562 26.39 47.70 -39.72
C TYR A 562 27.06 47.89 -41.09
N LEU A 563 26.82 46.99 -42.05
CA LEU A 563 27.42 47.01 -43.39
C LEU A 563 28.95 47.02 -43.35
N VAL A 564 29.54 46.45 -42.30
CA VAL A 564 30.99 46.28 -42.17
C VAL A 564 31.45 45.11 -43.05
N TRP A 565 30.63 44.06 -43.13
CA TRP A 565 30.87 42.88 -43.99
C TRP A 565 29.67 42.62 -44.90
N THR A 566 29.95 42.09 -46.09
CA THR A 566 28.91 41.57 -46.97
C THR A 566 28.37 40.23 -46.44
N PRO A 567 27.14 39.81 -46.78
CA PRO A 567 26.61 38.51 -46.38
C PRO A 567 27.52 37.33 -46.76
N LYS A 568 28.18 37.42 -47.94
CA LYS A 568 29.12 36.41 -48.41
C LYS A 568 30.39 36.33 -47.53
N GLU A 569 30.96 37.48 -47.20
CA GLU A 569 32.11 37.55 -46.28
C GLU A 569 31.77 37.09 -44.86
N ALA A 570 30.54 37.38 -44.39
CA ALA A 570 30.06 36.94 -43.09
C ALA A 570 29.86 35.41 -43.07
N HIS A 571 29.33 34.83 -44.15
CA HIS A 571 29.23 33.38 -44.32
C HIS A 571 30.60 32.71 -44.21
N GLU A 572 31.60 33.16 -44.98
CA GLU A 572 32.94 32.58 -44.97
C GLU A 572 33.56 32.58 -43.56
N ARG A 573 33.46 33.70 -42.85
CA ARG A 573 33.96 33.84 -41.46
C ARG A 573 33.17 33.00 -40.47
N LEU A 574 31.84 32.89 -40.65
CA LEU A 574 30.99 32.03 -39.81
C LEU A 574 31.33 30.54 -40.03
N MET A 575 31.62 30.12 -41.25
CA MET A 575 32.04 28.74 -41.54
C MET A 575 33.41 28.41 -40.95
N GLU A 576 34.37 29.35 -40.98
CA GLU A 576 35.65 29.18 -40.31
C GLU A 576 35.49 29.08 -38.78
N PHE A 577 34.68 29.97 -38.19
CA PHE A 577 34.40 29.98 -36.75
C PHE A 577 33.70 28.71 -36.29
N THR A 578 32.65 28.28 -36.99
CA THR A 578 31.93 27.04 -36.66
C THR A 578 32.82 25.81 -36.80
N LYS A 579 33.71 25.75 -37.81
CA LYS A 579 34.69 24.67 -37.93
C LYS A 579 35.60 24.60 -36.69
N ALA A 580 36.11 25.73 -36.21
CA ALA A 580 36.93 25.78 -35.00
C ALA A 580 36.18 25.28 -33.75
N LEU A 581 34.91 25.69 -33.61
CA LEU A 581 34.05 25.23 -32.50
C LEU A 581 33.74 23.74 -32.57
N ARG A 582 33.41 23.21 -33.76
CA ARG A 582 33.19 21.76 -33.96
C ARG A 582 34.44 20.96 -33.61
N SER A 583 35.62 21.40 -34.04
CA SER A 583 36.89 20.75 -33.68
C SER A 583 37.19 20.84 -32.17
N TYR A 584 36.83 21.94 -31.52
CA TYR A 584 36.94 22.06 -30.06
C TYR A 584 36.02 21.06 -29.35
N LEU A 585 34.73 21.01 -29.71
CA LEU A 585 33.76 20.10 -29.12
C LEU A 585 34.09 18.62 -29.39
N ALA A 586 34.52 18.27 -30.59
CA ALA A 586 34.94 16.90 -30.93
C ALA A 586 36.10 16.41 -30.05
N ARG A 587 37.09 17.27 -29.76
CA ARG A 587 38.18 16.93 -28.82
C ARG A 587 37.67 16.69 -27.40
N GLN A 588 36.73 17.50 -26.93
CA GLN A 588 36.12 17.34 -25.61
C GLN A 588 35.29 16.05 -25.54
N LEU A 589 34.50 15.76 -26.58
CA LEU A 589 33.71 14.52 -26.67
C LEU A 589 34.62 13.29 -26.70
N LYS A 590 35.68 13.29 -27.51
CA LYS A 590 36.67 12.21 -27.53
C LYS A 590 37.28 11.96 -26.15
N ALA A 591 37.63 13.02 -25.42
CA ALA A 591 38.18 12.90 -24.07
C ALA A 591 37.16 12.33 -23.06
N LEU A 592 35.86 12.58 -23.25
CA LEU A 592 34.80 12.17 -22.34
C LEU A 592 34.22 10.78 -22.64
N THR A 593 34.03 10.45 -23.91
CA THR A 593 33.34 9.24 -24.37
C THR A 593 34.31 8.20 -24.94
N GLY A 594 35.53 8.60 -25.31
CA GLY A 594 36.46 7.77 -26.07
C GLY A 594 36.08 7.60 -27.55
N VAL A 595 34.97 8.20 -28.00
CA VAL A 595 34.44 8.07 -29.36
C VAL A 595 34.82 9.29 -30.18
N ASP A 596 35.38 9.05 -31.38
CA ASP A 596 35.59 10.09 -32.38
C ASP A 596 34.26 10.42 -33.06
N VAL A 597 33.78 11.65 -32.86
CA VAL A 597 32.51 12.14 -33.41
C VAL A 597 32.80 13.22 -34.45
N GLU A 598 32.33 13.01 -35.69
CA GLU A 598 32.33 14.03 -36.73
C GLU A 598 31.05 14.87 -36.67
N LEU A 599 31.19 16.17 -36.45
CA LEU A 599 30.07 17.12 -36.40
C LEU A 599 29.97 17.89 -37.72
N GLN A 600 28.74 18.01 -38.25
CA GLN A 600 28.42 18.77 -39.46
C GLN A 600 27.66 20.07 -39.11
N VAL A 601 27.70 21.07 -39.99
CA VAL A 601 26.89 22.29 -39.88
C VAL A 601 25.79 22.27 -40.94
N ASP A 602 24.62 22.76 -40.54
CA ASP A 602 23.54 23.10 -41.45
C ASP A 602 23.77 24.50 -42.02
N GLU A 603 24.38 24.56 -43.21
CA GLU A 603 24.73 25.81 -43.88
C GLU A 603 23.49 26.57 -44.36
N GLU A 604 22.47 25.85 -44.85
CA GLU A 604 21.22 26.42 -45.35
C GLU A 604 20.50 27.21 -44.25
N TYR A 605 20.44 26.67 -43.04
CA TYR A 605 19.86 27.37 -41.91
C TYR A 605 20.61 28.67 -41.54
N LEU A 606 21.95 28.65 -41.57
CA LEU A 606 22.76 29.83 -41.24
C LEU A 606 22.68 30.92 -42.31
N ASP A 607 22.57 30.52 -43.57
CA ASP A 607 22.40 31.44 -44.69
C ASP A 607 21.06 32.17 -44.65
N MET A 608 19.98 31.48 -44.27
CA MET A 608 18.67 32.11 -44.06
C MET A 608 18.72 33.20 -42.98
N TRP A 609 19.51 32.97 -41.94
CA TRP A 609 19.75 33.96 -40.90
C TRP A 609 20.50 35.19 -41.42
N LEU A 610 21.59 35.00 -42.17
CA LEU A 610 22.36 36.10 -42.77
C LEU A 610 21.52 36.90 -43.79
N ALA A 611 20.68 36.21 -44.58
CA ALA A 611 19.73 36.85 -45.48
C ALA A 611 18.75 37.75 -44.71
N THR A 612 18.27 37.29 -43.56
CA THR A 612 17.39 38.08 -42.68
C THR A 612 18.11 39.32 -42.15
N GLU A 613 19.35 39.18 -41.66
CA GLU A 613 20.15 40.31 -41.15
C GLU A 613 20.48 41.33 -42.25
N SER A 614 20.64 40.89 -43.50
CA SER A 614 20.83 41.78 -44.65
C SER A 614 19.62 42.68 -44.90
N LEU A 615 18.39 42.15 -44.76
CA LEU A 615 17.17 42.96 -44.89
C LEU A 615 17.06 44.02 -43.78
N VAL A 616 17.50 43.68 -42.57
CA VAL A 616 17.54 44.62 -41.43
C VAL A 616 18.59 45.70 -41.65
N ALA A 617 19.71 45.38 -42.30
CA ALA A 617 20.79 46.33 -42.59
C ALA A 617 20.31 47.52 -43.43
N ASP A 618 19.42 47.28 -44.40
CA ASP A 618 18.86 48.34 -45.25
C ASP A 618 18.03 49.35 -44.44
N VAL A 619 17.22 48.85 -43.50
CA VAL A 619 16.41 49.68 -42.59
C VAL A 619 17.32 50.49 -41.66
N GLU A 620 18.34 49.85 -41.06
CA GLU A 620 19.29 50.54 -40.19
C GLU A 620 20.12 51.58 -40.94
N LEU A 621 20.50 51.32 -42.21
CA LEU A 621 21.21 52.29 -43.05
C LEU A 621 20.35 53.54 -43.28
N ALA A 622 19.07 53.39 -43.62
CA ALA A 622 18.17 54.53 -43.80
C ALA A 622 18.05 55.37 -42.52
N VAL A 623 17.96 54.72 -41.35
CA VAL A 623 17.97 55.41 -40.05
C VAL A 623 19.29 56.14 -39.78
N ARG A 624 20.44 55.51 -40.09
CA ARG A 624 21.77 56.13 -39.93
C ARG A 624 21.94 57.34 -40.85
N LEU A 625 21.53 57.25 -42.11
CA LEU A 625 21.54 58.37 -43.06
C LEU A 625 20.72 59.54 -42.53
N ARG A 626 19.50 59.28 -42.04
CA ARG A 626 18.67 60.33 -41.42
C ARG A 626 19.31 60.97 -40.20
N SER A 627 19.96 60.18 -39.35
CA SER A 627 20.70 60.71 -38.18
C SER A 627 21.92 61.54 -38.59
N LEU A 628 22.65 61.13 -39.62
CA LEU A 628 23.77 61.90 -40.18
C LEU A 628 23.27 63.22 -40.77
N ALA A 629 22.16 63.18 -41.52
CA ALA A 629 21.51 64.38 -42.03
C ALA A 629 21.14 65.35 -40.90
N GLN A 630 20.53 64.88 -39.81
CA GLN A 630 20.22 65.72 -38.65
C GLN A 630 21.45 66.43 -38.06
N ARG A 631 22.59 65.73 -37.95
CA ARG A 631 23.85 66.32 -37.47
C ARG A 631 24.38 67.40 -38.40
N ILE A 632 24.34 67.16 -39.71
CA ILE A 632 24.79 68.12 -40.73
C ILE A 632 23.83 69.31 -40.80
N LEU A 633 22.53 69.06 -40.74
CA LEU A 633 21.48 70.07 -40.78
C LEU A 633 21.63 71.10 -39.67
N GLY A 634 22.01 70.70 -38.46
CA GLY A 634 22.32 71.65 -37.39
C GLY A 634 23.41 72.67 -37.77
N TRP A 635 24.49 72.20 -38.43
CA TRP A 635 25.56 73.06 -38.94
C TRP A 635 25.11 73.91 -40.13
N VAL A 636 24.33 73.35 -41.06
CA VAL A 636 23.82 74.10 -42.22
C VAL A 636 22.87 75.20 -41.76
N LEU A 637 21.92 74.88 -40.87
CA LEU A 637 21.00 75.85 -40.28
C LEU A 637 21.75 76.95 -39.51
N TYR A 638 22.86 76.60 -38.83
CA TYR A 638 23.76 77.58 -38.22
C TYR A 638 24.40 78.48 -39.27
N ARG A 639 24.97 77.97 -40.36
CA ARG A 639 25.58 78.80 -41.41
C ARG A 639 24.57 79.68 -42.16
N VAL A 640 23.34 79.20 -42.32
CA VAL A 640 22.19 79.99 -42.80
C VAL A 640 21.87 81.12 -41.82
N ALA A 641 21.87 80.85 -40.51
CA ALA A 641 21.64 81.86 -39.48
C ALA A 641 22.67 82.99 -39.53
N TYR A 642 23.94 82.68 -39.80
CA TYR A 642 25.02 83.66 -39.91
C TYR A 642 25.11 84.37 -41.27
N GLY A 643 24.16 84.12 -42.18
CA GLY A 643 24.08 84.78 -43.49
C GLY A 643 25.08 84.28 -44.54
N TYR A 644 25.73 83.14 -44.30
CA TYR A 644 26.69 82.56 -45.25
C TYR A 644 26.05 81.71 -46.36
N VAL A 645 24.75 81.44 -46.30
CA VAL A 645 24.02 80.56 -47.22
C VAL A 645 22.77 81.29 -47.72
N THR A 646 22.61 81.36 -49.04
CA THR A 646 21.48 82.00 -49.72
C THR A 646 20.26 81.08 -49.82
N GLU A 647 19.09 81.65 -50.14
CA GLU A 647 17.83 80.87 -50.27
C GLU A 647 17.90 79.82 -51.40
N GLU A 648 18.62 80.11 -52.49
CA GLU A 648 18.83 79.18 -53.60
C GLU A 648 19.73 78.00 -53.20
N GLU A 649 20.80 78.28 -52.44
CA GLU A 649 21.69 77.24 -51.91
C GLU A 649 20.97 76.34 -50.90
N LEU A 650 20.07 76.90 -50.10
CA LEU A 650 19.25 76.13 -49.16
C LEU A 650 18.29 75.15 -49.87
N ARG A 651 17.72 75.53 -51.03
CA ARG A 651 16.91 74.61 -51.86
C ARG A 651 17.74 73.45 -52.40
N SER A 652 18.98 73.72 -52.80
CA SER A 652 19.90 72.67 -53.25
C SER A 652 20.20 71.65 -52.13
N VAL A 653 20.27 72.11 -50.88
CA VAL A 653 20.45 71.24 -49.72
C VAL A 653 19.23 70.36 -49.50
N THR A 654 18.01 70.90 -49.58
CA THR A 654 16.78 70.10 -49.41
C THR A 654 16.62 69.02 -50.50
N ASP A 655 17.05 69.30 -51.73
CA ASP A 655 17.05 68.31 -52.82
C ASP A 655 18.03 67.15 -52.55
N VAL A 656 19.19 67.46 -51.96
CA VAL A 656 20.17 66.44 -51.57
C VAL A 656 19.63 65.56 -50.45
N LEU A 657 18.86 66.11 -49.50
CA LEU A 657 18.24 65.34 -48.42
C LEU A 657 17.27 64.28 -48.96
N VAL A 658 16.42 64.64 -49.92
CA VAL A 658 15.47 63.70 -50.55
C VAL A 658 16.22 62.65 -51.37
N LYS A 659 17.21 63.05 -52.17
CA LYS A 659 17.92 62.14 -53.09
C LYS A 659 18.92 61.19 -52.42
N ARG A 660 19.50 61.57 -51.29
CA ARG A 660 20.67 60.88 -50.71
C ARG A 660 20.51 60.49 -49.24
N PHE A 661 19.55 61.05 -48.52
CA PHE A 661 19.38 60.84 -47.08
C PHE A 661 18.02 60.23 -46.70
N GLU A 662 17.26 59.72 -47.68
CA GLU A 662 15.97 59.03 -47.47
C GLU A 662 14.91 59.91 -46.78
N PHE A 663 14.96 61.24 -46.98
CA PHE A 663 13.92 62.16 -46.50
C PHE A 663 12.72 62.14 -47.46
N THR A 664 11.52 62.26 -46.90
CA THR A 664 10.32 62.52 -47.69
C THR A 664 10.26 63.98 -48.12
N GLU A 665 9.53 64.27 -49.20
CA GLU A 665 9.32 65.64 -49.69
C GLU A 665 8.75 66.58 -48.61
N ARG A 666 7.87 66.06 -47.76
CA ARG A 666 7.29 66.82 -46.63
C ARG A 666 8.31 67.17 -45.56
N GLU A 667 9.23 66.26 -45.23
CA GLU A 667 10.27 66.49 -44.23
C GLU A 667 11.30 67.53 -44.71
N ALA A 668 11.68 67.48 -46.00
CA ALA A 668 12.60 68.45 -46.59
C ALA A 668 12.00 69.87 -46.62
N GLN A 669 10.71 70.02 -46.93
CA GLN A 669 10.03 71.31 -46.92
C GLN A 669 10.01 71.96 -45.53
N ALA A 670 9.76 71.17 -44.48
CA ALA A 670 9.76 71.67 -43.11
C ALA A 670 11.13 72.22 -42.66
N VAL A 671 12.23 71.64 -43.16
CA VAL A 671 13.60 72.12 -42.90
C VAL A 671 13.86 73.47 -43.57
N PHE A 672 13.39 73.64 -44.83
CA PHE A 672 13.51 74.90 -45.56
C PHE A 672 12.81 76.06 -44.84
N ASP A 673 11.59 75.81 -44.38
CA ASP A 673 10.77 76.82 -43.71
C ASP A 673 11.43 77.27 -42.38
N LEU A 674 11.99 76.32 -41.62
CA LEU A 674 12.68 76.61 -40.35
C LEU A 674 13.98 77.40 -40.54
N ALA A 675 14.77 77.08 -41.55
CA ALA A 675 16.03 77.75 -41.86
C ALA A 675 15.83 79.25 -42.19
N SER A 676 14.75 79.56 -42.91
CA SER A 676 14.38 80.93 -43.30
C SER A 676 14.08 81.82 -42.09
N VAL A 677 13.51 81.25 -41.03
CA VAL A 677 13.26 81.96 -39.76
C VAL A 677 14.56 82.25 -39.00
N LEU A 678 15.54 81.35 -39.06
CA LEU A 678 16.80 81.46 -38.32
C LEU A 678 17.77 82.52 -38.91
N ALA A 679 17.77 82.72 -40.23
CA ALA A 679 18.57 83.75 -40.92
C ALA A 679 18.31 85.18 -40.40
N GLY A 680 17.11 85.47 -39.88
CA GLY A 680 16.75 86.78 -39.33
C GLY A 680 17.26 87.08 -37.92
N ILE A 681 17.73 86.07 -37.18
CA ILE A 681 18.00 86.16 -35.74
C ILE A 681 19.49 86.36 -35.42
N ALA A 682 20.41 85.76 -36.19
CA ALA A 682 21.83 85.67 -35.84
C ALA A 682 22.73 86.83 -36.31
N ALA A 683 22.21 87.82 -37.04
CA ALA A 683 22.93 89.06 -37.39
C ALA A 683 23.32 89.94 -36.17
N ARG A 684 22.97 89.55 -34.92
CA ARG A 684 23.15 90.36 -33.71
C ARG A 684 24.21 89.85 -32.73
N GLU A 685 24.82 88.68 -32.92
CA GLU A 685 25.61 88.00 -31.86
C GLU A 685 27.15 88.00 -32.00
N ALA A 686 27.72 88.46 -33.13
CA ALA A 686 29.16 88.30 -33.44
C ALA A 686 30.17 89.14 -32.59
N GLU A 687 29.74 89.92 -31.59
CA GLU A 687 30.62 90.82 -30.81
C GLU A 687 31.19 90.24 -29.49
N TYR A 688 30.88 89.00 -29.09
CA TYR A 688 31.04 88.56 -27.69
C TYR A 688 32.01 87.38 -27.41
N GLU A 689 32.96 87.07 -28.30
CA GLU A 689 33.64 85.75 -28.33
C GLU A 689 34.66 85.47 -27.19
N TYR A 690 35.26 86.48 -26.55
CA TYR A 690 36.41 86.28 -25.62
C TYR A 690 36.14 86.49 -24.12
N ILE A 691 34.93 86.89 -23.73
CA ILE A 691 34.52 86.99 -22.32
C ILE A 691 33.81 85.67 -21.99
N PRO A 692 33.93 85.02 -20.81
CA PRO A 692 33.06 83.87 -20.50
C PRO A 692 31.59 84.30 -20.62
N THR A 693 30.77 83.48 -21.27
CA THR A 693 29.33 83.75 -21.31
C THR A 693 28.78 83.66 -19.88
N LEU A 694 27.65 84.32 -19.62
CA LEU A 694 27.02 84.27 -18.29
C LEU A 694 26.70 82.83 -17.87
N GLY A 695 26.40 81.95 -18.84
CA GLY A 695 26.25 80.51 -18.61
C GLY A 695 27.56 79.79 -18.29
N THR A 696 28.66 80.12 -18.97
CA THR A 696 30.00 79.57 -18.68
C THR A 696 30.47 79.98 -17.28
N LEU A 697 30.26 81.25 -16.89
CA LEU A 697 30.58 81.74 -15.55
C LEU A 697 29.76 81.02 -14.47
N ALA A 698 28.46 80.79 -14.73
CA ALA A 698 27.59 80.05 -13.82
C ALA A 698 28.03 78.59 -13.63
N SER A 699 28.50 77.93 -14.70
CA SER A 699 29.05 76.57 -14.61
C SER A 699 30.37 76.50 -13.87
N MET A 700 31.24 77.51 -14.01
CA MET A 700 32.49 77.56 -13.23
C MET A 700 32.21 77.66 -11.73
N MET A 701 31.19 78.42 -11.34
CA MET A 701 30.78 78.59 -9.93
C MET A 701 30.15 77.37 -9.27
N GLU A 702 29.86 76.31 -10.02
CA GLU A 702 29.48 75.01 -9.46
C GLU A 702 30.69 74.29 -8.86
N TYR A 703 31.90 74.54 -9.37
CA TYR A 703 33.11 73.80 -9.00
C TYR A 703 34.15 74.64 -8.24
N ILE A 704 34.07 75.97 -8.32
CA ILE A 704 35.01 76.89 -7.67
C ILE A 704 34.31 78.14 -7.11
N ASP A 705 34.79 78.64 -5.97
CA ASP A 705 34.33 79.91 -5.40
C ASP A 705 34.89 81.10 -6.20
N VAL A 706 34.04 81.74 -7.01
CA VAL A 706 34.41 82.93 -7.78
C VAL A 706 34.07 84.20 -6.99
N PRO A 707 35.04 85.11 -6.76
CA PRO A 707 34.79 86.38 -6.07
C PRO A 707 33.74 87.26 -6.77
N ARG A 708 32.86 87.89 -5.97
CA ARG A 708 31.72 88.69 -6.45
C ARG A 708 32.14 89.86 -7.36
N ASP A 709 33.30 90.44 -7.14
CA ASP A 709 33.85 91.54 -7.94
C ASP A 709 34.20 91.09 -9.37
N LEU A 710 34.68 89.86 -9.55
CA LEU A 710 34.98 89.30 -10.86
C LEU A 710 33.70 89.01 -11.66
N ILE A 711 32.64 88.55 -10.97
CA ILE A 711 31.30 88.35 -11.55
C ILE A 711 30.76 89.68 -12.10
N MET A 712 30.85 90.75 -11.30
CA MET A 712 30.38 92.07 -11.71
C MET A 712 31.18 92.65 -12.89
N ARG A 713 32.49 92.35 -12.99
CA ARG A 713 33.30 92.72 -14.16
C ARG A 713 32.87 91.98 -15.42
N VAL A 714 32.61 90.68 -15.34
CA VAL A 714 32.09 89.90 -16.49
C VAL A 714 30.74 90.46 -16.96
N PHE A 715 29.87 90.86 -16.02
CA PHE A 715 28.58 91.50 -16.35
C PHE A 715 28.76 92.85 -17.04
N ALA A 716 29.68 93.69 -16.57
CA ALA A 716 29.95 95.00 -17.16
C ALA A 716 30.49 94.89 -18.60
N GLU A 717 31.46 94.00 -18.83
CA GLU A 717 32.09 93.78 -20.15
C GLU A 717 31.10 93.15 -21.14
N ARG A 718 30.21 92.27 -20.67
CA ARG A 718 29.06 91.73 -21.45
C ARG A 718 27.90 92.74 -21.58
N ARG A 719 28.07 93.97 -21.11
CA ARG A 719 27.06 95.06 -21.12
C ARG A 719 25.73 94.69 -20.46
N VAL A 720 25.73 93.81 -19.47
CA VAL A 720 24.55 93.43 -18.69
C VAL A 720 24.20 94.58 -17.74
N ARG A 721 23.15 95.33 -18.08
CA ARG A 721 22.66 96.46 -17.27
C ARG A 721 21.61 96.01 -16.26
N GLU A 722 21.36 96.82 -15.24
CA GLU A 722 20.21 96.61 -14.36
C GLU A 722 18.89 96.67 -15.16
N PRO A 723 17.89 95.83 -14.86
CA PRO A 723 17.79 94.89 -13.73
C PRO A 723 18.43 93.51 -13.95
N TRP A 724 19.05 93.27 -15.11
CA TRP A 724 19.54 91.95 -15.49
C TRP A 724 20.82 91.54 -14.75
N ALA A 725 21.67 92.51 -14.39
CA ALA A 725 22.88 92.23 -13.62
C ALA A 725 22.55 91.65 -12.24
N SER A 726 21.56 92.24 -11.54
CA SER A 726 21.07 91.71 -10.26
C SER A 726 20.36 90.37 -10.41
N LEU A 727 19.64 90.14 -11.51
CA LEU A 727 19.04 88.84 -11.83
C LEU A 727 20.12 87.75 -12.04
N TRP A 728 21.13 88.04 -12.86
CA TRP A 728 22.22 87.11 -13.13
C TRP A 728 23.07 86.83 -11.89
N LEU A 729 23.28 87.83 -11.04
CA LEU A 729 23.96 87.63 -9.76
C LEU A 729 23.18 86.65 -8.87
N ARG A 730 21.86 86.80 -8.77
CA ARG A 730 21.01 85.83 -8.04
C ARG A 730 21.09 84.44 -8.66
N TYR A 731 20.96 84.34 -9.99
CA TYR A 731 21.02 83.08 -10.72
C TYR A 731 22.32 82.31 -10.48
N VAL A 732 23.45 83.00 -10.63
CA VAL A 732 24.78 82.39 -10.50
C VAL A 732 25.06 81.94 -9.06
N MET A 733 24.66 82.75 -8.06
CA MET A 733 24.78 82.36 -6.65
C MET A 733 23.89 81.17 -6.30
N THR A 734 22.65 81.14 -6.80
CA THR A 734 21.73 80.02 -6.60
C THR A 734 22.24 78.74 -7.26
N ARG A 735 22.84 78.84 -8.45
CA ARG A 735 23.36 77.68 -9.19
C ARG A 735 24.47 76.95 -8.44
N SER A 736 25.31 77.67 -7.69
CA SER A 736 26.46 77.12 -6.95
C SER A 736 26.13 75.96 -5.99
N ILE A 737 24.90 75.90 -5.47
CA ILE A 737 24.44 74.83 -4.55
C ILE A 737 23.32 73.97 -5.15
N SER A 738 22.88 74.28 -6.38
CA SER A 738 21.69 73.67 -6.97
C SER A 738 21.87 72.19 -7.31
N SER A 739 23.08 71.77 -7.70
CA SER A 739 23.42 70.40 -8.10
C SER A 739 23.32 69.42 -6.92
N GLU A 740 23.93 69.79 -5.80
CA GLU A 740 23.93 69.07 -4.53
C GLU A 740 22.52 69.05 -3.94
N THR A 741 21.82 70.17 -4.01
CA THR A 741 20.44 70.28 -3.55
C THR A 741 19.51 69.36 -4.34
N ASN A 742 19.66 69.29 -5.67
CA ASN A 742 18.87 68.39 -6.52
C ASN A 742 19.16 66.91 -6.24
N THR A 743 20.42 66.58 -5.97
CA THR A 743 20.83 65.22 -5.58
C THR A 743 20.20 64.83 -4.23
N MET A 744 20.27 65.72 -3.24
CA MET A 744 19.61 65.53 -1.93
C MET A 744 18.09 65.36 -2.08
N VAL A 745 17.43 66.19 -2.88
CA VAL A 745 15.98 66.10 -3.15
C VAL A 745 15.60 64.76 -3.79
N SER A 746 16.45 64.22 -4.67
CA SER A 746 16.27 62.89 -5.27
C SER A 746 16.30 61.78 -4.21
N THR A 747 17.28 61.81 -3.31
CA THR A 747 17.37 60.86 -2.18
C THR A 747 16.15 60.97 -1.26
N PHE A 748 15.70 62.20 -0.96
CA PHE A 748 14.51 62.45 -0.15
C PHE A 748 13.22 61.90 -0.77
N ARG A 749 13.03 62.06 -2.10
CA ARG A 749 11.90 61.44 -2.83
C ARG A 749 11.82 59.93 -2.57
N SER A 750 12.95 59.23 -2.71
CA SER A 750 13.00 57.77 -2.51
C SER A 750 12.69 57.34 -1.09
N LEU A 751 13.12 58.12 -0.08
CA LEU A 751 12.85 57.82 1.32
C LEU A 751 11.36 58.02 1.68
N LEU A 752 10.75 59.11 1.24
CA LEU A 752 9.32 59.38 1.52
C LEU A 752 8.38 58.40 0.82
N GLU A 753 8.78 57.89 -0.35
CA GLU A 753 8.01 56.87 -1.05
C GLU A 753 7.90 55.57 -0.23
N ARG A 754 8.94 55.23 0.53
CA ARG A 754 9.07 53.94 1.21
C ARG A 754 8.83 53.99 2.72
N TYR A 755 9.08 55.13 3.36
CA TYR A 755 9.13 55.25 4.82
C TYR A 755 8.47 56.54 5.33
N ALA A 756 8.04 56.54 6.58
CA ALA A 756 7.55 57.74 7.27
C ALA A 756 8.76 58.58 7.73
N ILE A 757 8.85 59.84 7.30
CA ILE A 757 9.92 60.77 7.67
C ILE A 757 9.37 61.84 8.64
N PRO A 758 10.10 62.22 9.70
CA PRO A 758 9.72 63.31 10.58
C PRO A 758 9.58 64.65 9.86
N GLN A 759 8.57 65.43 10.23
CA GLN A 759 8.27 66.73 9.59
C GLN A 759 9.43 67.72 9.67
N GLU A 760 10.22 67.70 10.76
CA GLU A 760 11.39 68.58 10.93
C GLU A 760 12.44 68.40 9.80
N ILE A 761 12.65 67.16 9.36
CA ILE A 761 13.58 66.85 8.26
C ILE A 761 12.99 67.31 6.93
N VAL A 762 11.68 67.15 6.73
CA VAL A 762 10.97 67.66 5.54
C VAL A 762 11.16 69.17 5.42
N ASP A 763 10.95 69.90 6.52
CA ASP A 763 11.02 71.37 6.53
C ASP A 763 12.46 71.86 6.25
N ARG A 764 13.48 71.18 6.78
CA ARG A 764 14.90 71.47 6.48
C ARG A 764 15.24 71.26 5.00
N VAL A 765 14.79 70.15 4.42
CA VAL A 765 15.03 69.85 2.99
C VAL A 765 14.34 70.89 2.10
N MET A 766 13.11 71.28 2.42
CA MET A 766 12.38 72.32 1.68
C MET A 766 13.04 73.70 1.78
N ALA A 767 13.64 74.04 2.94
CA ALA A 767 14.39 75.28 3.12
C ALA A 767 15.65 75.33 2.25
N LEU A 768 16.43 74.23 2.21
CA LEU A 768 17.61 74.11 1.35
C LEU A 768 17.25 74.10 -0.14
N ALA A 769 16.13 73.45 -0.52
CA ALA A 769 15.61 73.47 -1.88
C ALA A 769 15.33 74.91 -2.38
N ARG A 770 14.71 75.76 -1.55
CA ARG A 770 14.48 77.19 -1.87
C ARG A 770 15.79 77.94 -2.11
N GLN A 771 16.83 77.66 -1.33
CA GLN A 771 18.14 78.29 -1.50
C GLN A 771 18.83 77.82 -2.80
N GLY A 772 18.70 76.53 -3.14
CA GLY A 772 19.21 75.92 -4.35
C GLY A 772 18.41 76.19 -5.63
N GLY A 773 17.42 77.10 -5.57
CA GLY A 773 16.76 77.66 -6.75
C GLY A 773 15.37 77.14 -7.04
N TRP A 774 14.80 76.30 -6.18
CA TRP A 774 13.43 75.85 -6.31
C TRP A 774 12.47 76.99 -6.00
N THR A 775 11.64 77.34 -6.98
CA THR A 775 10.59 78.34 -6.81
C THR A 775 9.46 77.81 -5.93
N SER A 776 8.67 78.71 -5.34
CA SER A 776 7.48 78.31 -4.57
C SER A 776 6.51 77.45 -5.39
N ARG A 777 6.37 77.73 -6.70
CA ARG A 777 5.55 76.94 -7.62
C ARG A 777 6.11 75.54 -7.87
N GLU A 778 7.42 75.41 -8.04
CA GLU A 778 8.06 74.10 -8.21
C GLU A 778 7.95 73.24 -6.95
N LEU A 779 8.02 73.87 -5.76
CA LEU A 779 7.83 73.17 -4.48
C LEU A 779 6.39 72.71 -4.28
N GLU A 780 5.39 73.48 -4.74
CA GLU A 780 3.99 73.03 -4.77
C GLU A 780 3.82 71.79 -5.67
N VAL A 781 4.36 71.84 -6.90
CA VAL A 781 4.33 70.69 -7.83
C VAL A 781 5.07 69.48 -7.23
N PHE A 782 6.19 69.72 -6.55
CA PHE A 782 6.97 68.69 -5.89
C PHE A 782 6.22 67.99 -4.74
N GLN A 783 5.48 68.74 -3.92
CA GLN A 783 4.63 68.16 -2.87
C GLN A 783 3.53 67.27 -3.46
N VAL A 784 2.95 67.68 -4.59
CA VAL A 784 1.98 66.85 -5.32
C VAL A 784 2.65 65.59 -5.89
N ASP A 785 3.83 65.70 -6.51
CA ASP A 785 4.61 64.55 -7.00
C ASP A 785 4.91 63.54 -5.87
N LEU A 786 5.35 64.01 -4.71
CA LEU A 786 5.58 63.15 -3.53
C LEU A 786 4.31 62.43 -3.09
N THR A 787 3.18 63.13 -3.07
CA THR A 787 1.87 62.56 -2.70
C THR A 787 1.44 61.49 -3.71
N LEU A 788 1.57 61.76 -5.01
CA LEU A 788 1.23 60.82 -6.08
C LEU A 788 2.11 59.57 -6.05
N ARG A 789 3.42 59.71 -5.80
CA ARG A 789 4.36 58.58 -5.64
C ARG A 789 3.97 57.70 -4.47
N ARG A 790 3.61 58.30 -3.33
CA ARG A 790 3.15 57.57 -2.15
C ARG A 790 1.83 56.84 -2.42
N ILE A 791 0.85 57.51 -3.04
CA ILE A 791 -0.42 56.88 -3.45
C ILE A 791 -0.17 55.69 -4.38
N ARG A 792 0.67 55.87 -5.41
CA ARG A 792 1.06 54.80 -6.33
C ARG A 792 1.64 53.61 -5.57
N ARG A 793 2.58 53.85 -4.65
CA ARG A 793 3.21 52.78 -3.87
C ARG A 793 2.22 52.04 -2.96
N ILE A 794 1.29 52.77 -2.34
CA ILE A 794 0.21 52.18 -1.54
C ILE A 794 -0.66 51.28 -2.41
N LEU A 795 -1.07 51.75 -3.59
CA LEU A 795 -1.85 50.96 -4.54
C LEU A 795 -1.09 49.71 -5.02
N ASP A 796 0.20 49.84 -5.35
CA ASP A 796 1.03 48.69 -5.75
C ASP A 796 1.21 47.66 -4.62
N THR A 797 1.07 48.07 -3.35
CA THR A 797 1.23 47.19 -2.19
C THR A 797 -0.08 46.49 -1.80
N PHE A 798 -1.21 47.22 -1.81
CA PHE A 798 -2.50 46.69 -1.35
C PHE A 798 -3.40 46.16 -2.46
N VAL A 799 -3.24 46.62 -3.70
CA VAL A 799 -4.04 46.15 -4.83
C VAL A 799 -3.25 45.06 -5.55
N PRO A 800 -3.66 43.78 -5.44
CA PRO A 800 -2.91 42.67 -6.05
C PRO A 800 -2.84 42.83 -7.57
N THR A 801 -1.91 42.11 -8.19
CA THR A 801 -1.94 41.92 -9.65
C THR A 801 -3.15 41.08 -10.05
N LEU A 802 -3.54 41.11 -11.32
CA LEU A 802 -4.68 40.32 -11.80
C LEU A 802 -4.48 38.81 -11.58
N ARG A 803 -3.24 38.32 -11.69
CA ARG A 803 -2.91 36.90 -11.48
C ARG A 803 -2.99 36.50 -10.01
N GLU A 804 -2.52 37.34 -9.09
CA GLU A 804 -2.66 37.15 -7.65
C GLU A 804 -4.14 37.18 -7.24
N PHE A 805 -4.91 38.17 -7.73
CA PHE A 805 -6.35 38.24 -7.48
C PHE A 805 -7.09 36.98 -7.96
N ILE A 806 -6.76 36.45 -9.14
CA ILE A 806 -7.36 35.19 -9.64
C ILE A 806 -7.05 34.01 -8.70
N SER A 807 -5.86 33.99 -8.10
CA SER A 807 -5.48 32.97 -7.11
C SER A 807 -6.33 33.09 -5.83
N ASP A 808 -6.49 34.31 -5.32
CA ASP A 808 -7.30 34.57 -4.11
C ASP A 808 -8.79 34.27 -4.36
N ALA A 809 -9.30 34.66 -5.54
CA ALA A 809 -10.68 34.43 -5.99
C ALA A 809 -11.09 32.95 -6.01
N MET A 810 -10.13 32.01 -6.10
CA MET A 810 -10.42 30.57 -6.01
C MET A 810 -11.00 30.17 -4.65
N TYR A 811 -10.67 30.90 -3.59
CA TYR A 811 -11.07 30.60 -2.22
C TYR A 811 -12.25 31.47 -1.75
N LEU A 812 -12.49 32.61 -2.40
CA LEU A 812 -13.52 33.57 -2.00
C LEU A 812 -14.88 33.29 -2.69
N GLY A 813 -15.97 33.46 -1.95
CA GLY A 813 -17.34 33.30 -2.46
C GLY A 813 -17.79 34.47 -3.33
N GLU A 814 -17.48 35.69 -2.89
CA GLU A 814 -17.88 36.99 -3.45
C GLU A 814 -16.88 37.57 -4.46
N TRP A 815 -16.14 36.72 -5.17
CA TRP A 815 -15.07 37.17 -6.07
C TRP A 815 -15.57 38.05 -7.23
N GLU A 816 -16.84 37.97 -7.64
CA GLU A 816 -17.39 38.80 -8.71
C GLU A 816 -17.52 40.28 -8.30
N THR A 817 -17.90 40.56 -7.05
CA THR A 817 -17.98 41.92 -6.51
C THR A 817 -16.58 42.47 -6.28
N LEU A 818 -15.69 41.66 -5.69
CA LEU A 818 -14.29 42.04 -5.47
C LEU A 818 -13.53 42.27 -6.79
N LEU A 819 -13.88 41.57 -7.87
CA LEU A 819 -13.31 41.82 -9.20
C LEU A 819 -13.74 43.20 -9.72
N ALA A 820 -15.00 43.60 -9.47
CA ALA A 820 -15.48 44.93 -9.84
C ALA A 820 -14.76 46.04 -9.04
N ASP A 821 -14.51 45.82 -7.75
CA ASP A 821 -13.74 46.75 -6.91
C ASP A 821 -12.27 46.81 -7.36
N TRP A 822 -11.68 45.68 -7.73
CA TRP A 822 -10.33 45.62 -8.27
C TRP A 822 -10.21 46.38 -9.60
N LEU A 823 -11.17 46.21 -10.52
CA LEU A 823 -11.23 46.96 -11.77
C LEU A 823 -11.35 48.46 -11.51
N ARG A 824 -12.17 48.88 -10.54
CA ARG A 824 -12.31 50.28 -10.13
C ARG A 824 -11.00 50.82 -9.57
N ALA A 825 -10.33 50.07 -8.69
CA ALA A 825 -9.05 50.47 -8.09
C ALA A 825 -7.92 50.63 -9.13
N ARG A 826 -7.94 49.84 -10.20
CA ARG A 826 -6.99 49.94 -11.33
C ARG A 826 -7.43 50.91 -12.43
N GLY A 827 -8.59 51.55 -12.31
CA GLY A 827 -9.14 52.46 -13.31
C GLY A 827 -9.52 51.78 -14.63
N ILE A 828 -9.86 50.49 -14.61
CA ILE A 828 -10.23 49.72 -15.80
C ILE A 828 -11.75 49.80 -16.00
N GLU A 829 -12.17 50.42 -17.10
CA GLU A 829 -13.58 50.47 -17.50
C GLU A 829 -14.06 49.10 -18.02
N ALA A 830 -14.97 48.46 -17.28
CA ALA A 830 -15.45 47.12 -17.58
C ALA A 830 -16.12 47.01 -18.96
N GLU A 831 -16.82 48.05 -19.42
CA GLU A 831 -17.53 48.01 -20.71
C GLU A 831 -16.56 48.07 -21.90
N LYS A 832 -15.49 48.86 -21.77
CA LYS A 832 -14.45 48.97 -22.80
C LYS A 832 -13.65 47.67 -22.96
N TYR A 833 -13.40 46.94 -21.87
CA TYR A 833 -12.61 45.70 -21.84
C TYR A 833 -13.47 44.45 -21.57
N LYS A 834 -14.74 44.48 -21.98
CA LYS A 834 -15.73 43.43 -21.71
C LYS A 834 -15.27 42.03 -22.09
N LYS A 835 -14.61 41.87 -23.25
CA LYS A 835 -14.07 40.58 -23.71
C LYS A 835 -13.04 40.00 -22.73
N GLN A 836 -12.13 40.83 -22.23
CA GLN A 836 -11.10 40.44 -21.29
C GLN A 836 -11.68 40.15 -19.91
N VAL A 837 -12.61 41.00 -19.44
CA VAL A 837 -13.30 40.80 -18.16
C VAL A 837 -14.08 39.48 -18.16
N GLU A 838 -14.83 39.19 -19.23
CA GLU A 838 -15.57 37.93 -19.37
C GLU A 838 -14.64 36.72 -19.49
N TYR A 839 -13.51 36.85 -20.18
CA TYR A 839 -12.48 35.80 -20.20
C TYR A 839 -12.00 35.46 -18.78
N TYR A 840 -11.66 36.46 -17.97
CA TYR A 840 -11.17 36.23 -16.61
C TYR A 840 -12.26 35.72 -15.66
N LYS A 841 -13.52 36.14 -15.83
CA LYS A 841 -14.65 35.53 -15.11
C LYS A 841 -14.79 34.05 -15.43
N LYS A 842 -14.71 33.67 -16.71
CA LYS A 842 -14.74 32.26 -17.14
C LYS A 842 -13.56 31.47 -16.54
N LEU A 843 -12.36 32.05 -16.56
CA LEU A 843 -11.17 31.42 -16.00
C LEU A 843 -11.29 31.15 -14.49
N ILE A 844 -11.79 32.13 -13.72
CA ILE A 844 -12.00 31.99 -12.27
C ILE A 844 -13.04 30.90 -12.00
N LYS A 845 -14.17 30.89 -12.72
CA LYS A 845 -15.21 29.85 -12.59
C LYS A 845 -14.67 28.45 -12.92
N SER A 846 -13.97 28.30 -14.04
CA SER A 846 -13.36 27.04 -14.47
C SER A 846 -12.37 26.50 -13.44
N ARG A 847 -11.43 27.34 -12.94
CA ARG A 847 -10.48 26.92 -11.90
C ARG A 847 -11.15 26.47 -10.61
N LYS A 848 -12.22 27.15 -10.19
CA LYS A 848 -12.98 26.80 -8.99
C LYS A 848 -13.70 25.46 -9.11
N ILE A 849 -14.25 25.16 -10.29
CA ILE A 849 -14.98 23.91 -10.57
C ILE A 849 -14.01 22.75 -10.78
N ASN A 850 -12.90 22.95 -11.50
CA ASN A 850 -11.90 21.91 -11.76
C ASN A 850 -11.35 21.29 -10.45
N ARG A 851 -11.21 22.09 -9.39
CA ARG A 851 -10.84 21.59 -8.04
C ARG A 851 -11.80 20.54 -7.47
N ARG A 852 -13.09 20.59 -7.83
CA ARG A 852 -14.11 19.61 -7.41
C ARG A 852 -14.32 18.49 -8.43
N LEU A 853 -13.90 18.72 -9.68
CA LEU A 853 -14.07 17.79 -10.79
C LEU A 853 -13.31 16.48 -10.56
N SER A 854 -12.07 16.50 -10.05
CA SER A 854 -11.31 15.27 -9.76
C SER A 854 -12.01 14.34 -8.77
N TRP A 855 -12.63 14.90 -7.72
CA TRP A 855 -13.45 14.14 -6.78
C TRP A 855 -14.68 13.53 -7.47
N PHE A 856 -15.37 14.32 -8.31
CA PHE A 856 -16.55 13.85 -9.04
C PHE A 856 -16.23 12.76 -10.06
N ILE A 857 -15.15 12.90 -10.84
CA ILE A 857 -14.63 11.89 -11.78
C ILE A 857 -14.35 10.59 -11.03
N THR A 858 -13.70 10.66 -9.86
CA THR A 858 -13.42 9.48 -9.03
C THR A 858 -14.69 8.77 -8.57
N ARG A 859 -15.77 9.52 -8.26
CA ARG A 859 -17.07 8.94 -7.88
C ARG A 859 -17.76 8.28 -9.07
N LEU A 860 -17.73 8.91 -10.25
CA LEU A 860 -18.26 8.31 -11.48
C LEU A 860 -17.51 7.02 -11.86
N MET A 861 -16.18 7.02 -11.79
CA MET A 861 -15.35 5.84 -12.03
C MET A 861 -15.76 4.67 -11.14
N ASN A 862 -15.91 4.93 -9.84
CA ASN A 862 -16.30 3.90 -8.87
C ASN A 862 -17.71 3.38 -9.12
N ALA A 863 -18.67 4.25 -9.45
CA ALA A 863 -20.04 3.84 -9.79
C ALA A 863 -20.08 2.97 -11.05
N TYR A 864 -19.28 3.30 -12.07
CA TYR A 864 -19.14 2.51 -13.30
C TYR A 864 -18.47 1.14 -13.02
N CYS A 865 -17.40 1.11 -12.23
CA CYS A 865 -16.73 -0.13 -11.84
C CYS A 865 -17.62 -1.06 -11.02
N ALA A 866 -18.49 -0.49 -10.18
CA ALA A 866 -19.47 -1.24 -9.38
C ALA A 866 -20.70 -1.71 -10.17
N GLY A 867 -20.84 -1.32 -11.44
CA GLY A 867 -21.99 -1.67 -12.29
C GLY A 867 -23.28 -0.89 -11.99
N VAL A 868 -23.19 0.23 -11.25
CA VAL A 868 -24.33 1.08 -10.90
C VAL A 868 -24.76 1.98 -12.07
N ILE A 869 -23.80 2.37 -12.93
CA ILE A 869 -24.03 3.20 -14.11
C ILE A 869 -23.33 2.63 -15.35
N THR A 870 -23.86 2.93 -16.53
CA THR A 870 -23.25 2.58 -17.82
C THR A 870 -22.15 3.56 -18.22
N LEU A 871 -21.36 3.22 -19.25
CA LEU A 871 -20.30 4.10 -19.76
C LEU A 871 -20.91 5.34 -20.45
N GLU A 872 -22.05 5.17 -21.10
CA GLU A 872 -22.83 6.22 -21.75
C GLU A 872 -23.39 7.22 -20.72
N GLU A 873 -23.87 6.72 -19.59
CA GLU A 873 -24.33 7.55 -18.47
C GLU A 873 -23.17 8.33 -17.83
N ALA A 874 -22.01 7.70 -17.67
CA ALA A 874 -20.80 8.38 -17.21
C ALA A 874 -20.37 9.48 -18.19
N ARG A 875 -20.44 9.22 -19.50
CA ARG A 875 -20.15 10.21 -20.55
C ARG A 875 -21.11 11.40 -20.49
N SER A 876 -22.41 11.15 -20.42
CA SER A 876 -23.43 12.21 -20.36
C SER A 876 -23.20 13.14 -19.16
N LYS A 877 -22.85 12.59 -17.99
CA LYS A 877 -22.52 13.37 -16.80
C LYS A 877 -21.22 14.18 -16.92
N LEU A 878 -20.24 13.70 -17.69
CA LEU A 878 -19.01 14.45 -17.96
C LEU A 878 -19.23 15.58 -18.99
N GLU A 879 -20.15 15.40 -19.94
CA GLU A 879 -20.47 16.41 -20.96
C GLU A 879 -21.06 17.70 -20.38
N GLU A 880 -21.74 17.64 -19.22
CA GLU A 880 -22.21 18.82 -18.48
C GLU A 880 -21.07 19.79 -18.13
N PHE A 881 -19.85 19.29 -17.96
CA PHE A 881 -18.67 20.07 -17.58
C PHE A 881 -17.93 20.71 -18.77
N LYS A 882 -18.38 20.50 -20.01
CA LYS A 882 -17.86 21.22 -21.20
C LYS A 882 -18.00 22.73 -21.07
N THR A 883 -19.08 23.17 -20.42
CA THR A 883 -19.32 24.60 -20.12
C THR A 883 -18.24 25.21 -19.20
N PHE A 884 -17.48 24.38 -18.48
CA PHE A 884 -16.45 24.77 -17.53
C PHE A 884 -15.02 24.44 -17.97
N GLY A 885 -14.84 24.05 -19.23
CA GLY A 885 -13.53 23.91 -19.86
C GLY A 885 -13.03 22.47 -20.05
N LEU A 886 -13.85 21.46 -19.81
CA LEU A 886 -13.53 20.07 -20.16
C LEU A 886 -13.74 19.86 -21.67
N ASP A 887 -12.75 19.32 -22.39
CA ASP A 887 -12.84 19.06 -23.83
C ASP A 887 -13.21 17.61 -24.18
N ASP A 888 -13.48 17.34 -25.46
CA ASP A 888 -13.87 16.01 -25.94
C ASP A 888 -12.75 14.97 -25.83
N ASP A 889 -11.48 15.38 -25.99
CA ASP A 889 -10.33 14.49 -25.91
C ASP A 889 -10.04 14.10 -24.45
N GLU A 890 -10.19 15.04 -23.51
CA GLU A 890 -10.13 14.83 -22.07
C GLU A 890 -11.21 13.86 -21.60
N ILE A 891 -12.47 14.04 -22.05
CA ILE A 891 -13.57 13.10 -21.74
C ILE A 891 -13.22 11.70 -22.24
N LYS A 892 -12.68 11.58 -23.46
CA LYS A 892 -12.27 10.29 -24.03
C LYS A 892 -11.20 9.61 -23.19
N ILE A 893 -10.18 10.35 -22.74
CA ILE A 893 -9.11 9.81 -21.88
C ILE A 893 -9.66 9.36 -20.53
N ILE A 894 -10.55 10.14 -19.92
CA ILE A 894 -11.19 9.81 -18.64
C ILE A 894 -12.00 8.50 -18.76
N LEU A 895 -12.81 8.36 -19.81
CA LEU A 895 -13.61 7.15 -20.04
C LEU A 895 -12.73 5.92 -20.34
N ALA A 896 -11.62 6.07 -21.06
CA ALA A 896 -10.65 5.00 -21.25
C ALA A 896 -10.02 4.55 -19.92
N GLY A 897 -9.72 5.50 -19.02
CA GLY A 897 -9.27 5.21 -17.66
C GLY A 897 -10.30 4.41 -16.84
N PHE A 898 -11.59 4.72 -16.99
CA PHE A 898 -12.66 3.99 -16.29
C PHE A 898 -12.74 2.52 -16.73
N GLN A 899 -12.61 2.27 -18.04
CA GLN A 899 -12.61 0.90 -18.59
C GLN A 899 -11.41 0.09 -18.08
N LEU A 900 -10.22 0.71 -18.03
CA LEU A 900 -9.00 0.06 -17.55
C LEU A 900 -9.09 -0.30 -16.06
N GLU A 901 -9.59 0.61 -15.22
CA GLU A 901 -9.80 0.36 -13.79
C GLU A 901 -10.84 -0.75 -13.55
N LYS A 902 -11.92 -0.80 -14.34
CA LYS A 902 -12.92 -1.87 -14.24
C LYS A 902 -12.32 -3.24 -14.59
N ALA A 903 -11.57 -3.33 -15.69
CA ALA A 903 -10.88 -4.56 -16.09
C ALA A 903 -9.89 -5.04 -15.01
N TYR A 904 -9.15 -4.11 -14.40
CA TYR A 904 -8.26 -4.40 -13.28
C TYR A 904 -9.01 -4.98 -12.06
N ARG A 905 -10.13 -4.37 -11.67
CA ARG A 905 -10.93 -4.84 -10.52
C ARG A 905 -11.58 -6.19 -10.78
N GLU A 906 -12.09 -6.45 -11.97
CA GLU A 906 -12.66 -7.74 -12.34
C GLU A 906 -11.61 -8.86 -12.31
N ALA A 907 -10.37 -8.57 -12.73
CA ALA A 907 -9.26 -9.53 -12.69
C ALA A 907 -8.83 -9.92 -11.27
N ILE A 908 -8.90 -8.98 -10.31
CA ILE A 908 -8.46 -9.21 -8.92
C ILE A 908 -9.59 -9.70 -8.02
N TYR A 909 -10.77 -9.11 -8.13
CA TYR A 909 -11.88 -9.32 -7.19
C TYR A 909 -13.02 -10.17 -7.78
N GLY A 910 -12.95 -10.53 -9.06
CA GLY A 910 -14.02 -11.23 -9.79
C GLY A 910 -15.13 -10.28 -10.28
N SER A 911 -15.89 -10.69 -11.29
CA SER A 911 -17.00 -9.89 -11.82
C SER A 911 -18.11 -9.72 -10.76
N PRO A 912 -18.68 -8.51 -10.59
CA PRO A 912 -19.82 -8.31 -9.71
C PRO A 912 -20.98 -9.21 -10.14
N SER A 913 -21.38 -10.17 -9.30
CA SER A 913 -22.52 -11.04 -9.58
C SER A 913 -23.80 -10.20 -9.69
N ALA A 914 -24.37 -10.14 -10.89
CA ALA A 914 -25.66 -9.52 -11.14
C ALA A 914 -26.75 -10.27 -10.37
N THR A 915 -27.07 -9.77 -9.18
CA THR A 915 -28.33 -10.11 -8.51
C THR A 915 -29.28 -8.96 -8.85
N PRO A 916 -30.38 -9.17 -9.58
CA PRO A 916 -31.37 -8.13 -9.77
C PRO A 916 -32.03 -7.89 -8.41
N VAL A 917 -31.82 -6.71 -7.86
CA VAL A 917 -32.62 -6.22 -6.75
C VAL A 917 -34.00 -5.94 -7.33
N GLY A 918 -34.93 -6.86 -7.09
CA GLY A 918 -36.32 -6.75 -7.49
C GLY A 918 -37.07 -5.69 -6.69
N GLU A 919 -38.01 -5.05 -7.40
CA GLU A 919 -39.22 -4.29 -7.01
C GLU A 919 -39.30 -3.61 -5.63
#